data_AF-A0A7J5HBR2-F1
#
_entry.id   AF-A0A7J5HBR2-F1
#
_cell.length_a   1.000
_cell.length_b   1.000
_cell.length_c   1.000
_cell.angle_alpha   90.00
_cell.angle_beta   90.00
_cell.angle_gamma   90.00
#
_symmetry.space_group_name_H-M   'P 1'
#
loop_
_entity.id
_entity.type
_entity.pdbx_description
1 polymer ?
#
loop_
_entity_poly.entity_id
_entity_poly.type
_entity_poly.pdbx_seq_one_letter_code
_entity_poly.pdbx_strand_id
1 'polypeptide(L)'
;MNYTTYLFDFDYTLADSSRGIVTCFRNVLTRHGYTEVTDDDIKRTIGKTLEDSFSILTGVTDAGQLAGFKAEYRKEADTHMTVNTVLFLETKSVLTALKDSGARIGIISTKYRFRIKELLNQHFPEDFMDIIVGGEDVKAAKPSPEGLLLAIKRLHVSKAETLYIGDSTVDAETAQAAGVDFAGVTHGVTTAKELEKYPHRKIMNTLEELLAVQEEHPSIFKIENPIRPENAHATSPRKQKRISVWQILLLVTLFWLAIEELDMTDDSNFFPVVFILTLWGILQKRRILPNKAKTFIDSWWHPCAVRLRAFHIKLIQGRKTPPAGNETCTCLNCGTTYTGNYCNRCGQSRNTPRYRLSNALKNIAGGFFNIDNGFGRTLLELLYRPGYMIRDFIGGKRVEYFRPFQTLFILAALYIMAVQLVDPEALSKKEKTEKTEQTDKEEIIAAKEKLTKKMEKTYSKEEKRALAITIKSLEKSLNKLEEKNDSTSATQVSEQNSDDGDLIDEFVNDTSEVGDRLEKVFQNSPFLMKVWNLMKSWGHGNKAFRIIATLPLFALATQLAFRRRKYKLNYNTTEHVFIQAYIACQILLLSIIVLPFNGYAKVDDLYELPLWLIFVLFCWDYKQLYRCTWWRSFWRTILMLTYSLVLLVIFACLVMALMLAGIYVLKFIL
;
A
#
# COMPACT_ATOMS: atom_id res chain seq x y z
N MET A 1 5.52 -23.50 -30.44
CA MET A 1 4.31 -23.38 -31.29
C MET A 1 3.30 -22.49 -30.58
N ASN A 2 2.68 -21.52 -31.26
CA ASN A 2 1.64 -20.68 -30.65
C ASN A 2 0.26 -21.29 -30.93
N TYR A 3 -0.42 -21.76 -29.89
CA TYR A 3 -1.81 -22.23 -30.00
C TYR A 3 -2.74 -21.04 -30.24
N THR A 4 -3.80 -21.24 -31.02
CA THR A 4 -4.83 -20.21 -31.28
C THR A 4 -6.09 -20.46 -30.46
N THR A 5 -6.24 -21.64 -29.87
CA THR A 5 -7.38 -22.02 -29.04
C THR A 5 -6.94 -22.65 -27.72
N TYR A 6 -7.52 -22.18 -26.62
CA TYR A 6 -7.26 -22.65 -25.27
C TYR A 6 -8.58 -23.11 -24.64
N LEU A 7 -8.66 -24.40 -24.33
CA LEU A 7 -9.81 -25.01 -23.68
C LEU A 7 -9.44 -25.37 -22.25
N PHE A 8 -10.27 -25.03 -21.28
CA PHE A 8 -9.97 -25.20 -19.85
C PHE A 8 -10.98 -26.11 -19.17
N ASP A 9 -10.56 -26.93 -18.21
CA ASP A 9 -11.48 -27.37 -17.17
C ASP A 9 -11.87 -26.19 -16.26
N PHE A 10 -12.90 -26.37 -15.44
CA PHE A 10 -13.42 -25.34 -14.57
C PHE A 10 -13.03 -25.53 -13.10
N ASP A 11 -13.54 -26.59 -12.47
CA ASP A 11 -13.29 -26.87 -11.05
C ASP A 11 -11.81 -27.21 -10.86
N TYR A 12 -11.16 -26.62 -9.86
CA TYR A 12 -9.72 -26.65 -9.63
C TYR A 12 -8.79 -26.18 -10.76
N THR A 13 -9.28 -25.89 -11.95
CA THR A 13 -8.46 -25.29 -13.00
C THR A 13 -8.63 -23.77 -13.05
N LEU A 14 -9.85 -23.27 -13.28
CA LEU A 14 -10.17 -21.85 -13.32
C LEU A 14 -10.73 -21.31 -11.99
N ALA A 15 -11.34 -22.17 -11.19
CA ALA A 15 -11.99 -21.82 -9.93
C ALA A 15 -11.76 -22.84 -8.83
N ASP A 16 -11.58 -22.39 -7.59
CA ASP A 16 -11.70 -23.22 -6.40
C ASP A 16 -13.19 -23.30 -6.01
N SER A 17 -13.81 -24.43 -6.35
CA SER A 17 -15.19 -24.77 -5.97
C SER A 17 -15.23 -25.82 -4.84
N SER A 18 -14.08 -26.16 -4.27
CA SER A 18 -13.94 -27.31 -3.36
C SER A 18 -14.81 -27.20 -2.13
N ARG A 19 -14.92 -26.00 -1.55
CA ARG A 19 -15.79 -25.75 -0.39
C ARG A 19 -17.24 -26.03 -0.71
N GLY A 20 -17.74 -25.53 -1.84
CA GLY A 20 -19.12 -25.75 -2.28
C GLY A 20 -19.39 -27.24 -2.54
N ILE A 21 -18.47 -27.91 -3.24
CA ILE A 21 -18.58 -29.35 -3.54
C ILE A 21 -18.59 -30.18 -2.25
N VAL A 22 -17.63 -29.94 -1.34
CA VAL A 22 -17.52 -30.64 -0.05
C VAL A 22 -18.75 -30.45 0.80
N THR A 23 -19.28 -29.21 0.90
CA THR A 23 -20.53 -28.97 1.65
C THR A 23 -21.70 -29.76 1.07
N CYS A 24 -21.87 -29.76 -0.26
CA CYS A 24 -22.97 -30.48 -0.90
C CYS A 24 -22.84 -32.01 -0.70
N PHE A 25 -21.65 -32.58 -0.92
CA PHE A 25 -21.42 -34.00 -0.69
C PHE A 25 -21.63 -34.37 0.78
N ARG A 26 -21.07 -33.61 1.72
CA ARG A 26 -21.22 -33.88 3.15
C ARG A 26 -22.68 -33.88 3.58
N ASN A 27 -23.49 -32.93 3.10
CA ASN A 27 -24.90 -32.87 3.46
C ASN A 27 -25.65 -34.12 2.99
N VAL A 28 -25.41 -34.59 1.76
CA VAL A 28 -26.03 -35.81 1.24
C VAL A 28 -25.51 -37.05 1.97
N LEU A 29 -24.19 -37.21 2.09
CA LEU A 29 -23.56 -38.36 2.75
C LEU A 29 -24.01 -38.52 4.21
N THR A 30 -24.06 -37.41 4.96
CA THR A 30 -24.49 -37.41 6.37
C THR A 30 -25.96 -37.86 6.52
N ARG A 31 -26.85 -37.42 5.61
CA ARG A 31 -28.27 -37.84 5.64
C ARG A 31 -28.45 -39.33 5.43
N HIS A 32 -27.56 -39.94 4.66
CA HIS A 32 -27.57 -41.36 4.34
C HIS A 32 -26.64 -42.20 5.23
N GLY A 33 -26.13 -41.62 6.33
CA GLY A 33 -25.35 -42.33 7.35
C GLY A 33 -23.85 -42.52 7.04
N TYR A 34 -23.35 -41.95 5.95
CA TYR A 34 -21.93 -42.02 5.56
C TYR A 34 -21.12 -40.89 6.23
N THR A 35 -20.86 -41.02 7.52
CA THR A 35 -20.19 -39.97 8.32
C THR A 35 -18.66 -40.08 8.36
N GLU A 36 -18.09 -41.19 7.90
CA GLU A 36 -16.64 -41.45 7.96
C GLU A 36 -15.86 -40.87 6.76
N VAL A 37 -16.56 -40.44 5.72
CA VAL A 37 -15.95 -39.87 4.51
C VAL A 37 -15.31 -38.52 4.81
N THR A 38 -14.00 -38.41 4.57
CA THR A 38 -13.25 -37.17 4.86
C THR A 38 -13.42 -36.11 3.78
N ASP A 39 -13.07 -34.86 4.10
CA ASP A 39 -13.01 -33.77 3.11
C ASP A 39 -12.09 -34.12 1.94
N ASP A 40 -10.95 -34.73 2.23
CA ASP A 40 -9.94 -35.01 1.23
C ASP A 40 -10.36 -36.17 0.32
N ASP A 41 -11.12 -37.14 0.83
CA ASP A 41 -11.77 -38.17 0.02
C ASP A 41 -12.74 -37.53 -0.98
N ILE A 42 -13.61 -36.62 -0.51
CA ILE A 42 -14.54 -35.90 -1.40
C ILE A 42 -13.76 -35.11 -2.46
N LYS A 43 -12.73 -34.35 -2.05
CA LYS A 43 -11.92 -33.54 -2.98
C LYS A 43 -11.22 -34.39 -4.05
N ARG A 44 -10.79 -35.61 -3.71
CA ARG A 44 -10.20 -36.58 -4.66
C ARG A 44 -11.16 -37.04 -5.76
N THR A 45 -12.46 -36.83 -5.58
CA THR A 45 -13.47 -37.13 -6.61
C THR A 45 -13.84 -35.92 -7.48
N ILE A 46 -13.31 -34.73 -7.20
CA ILE A 46 -13.56 -33.53 -8.01
C ILE A 46 -13.03 -33.77 -9.43
N GLY A 47 -13.85 -33.43 -10.43
CA GLY A 47 -13.61 -33.70 -11.85
C GLY A 47 -14.32 -34.96 -12.37
N LYS A 48 -14.78 -35.87 -11.51
CA LYS A 48 -15.59 -37.05 -11.90
C LYS A 48 -17.08 -36.71 -12.01
N THR A 49 -17.88 -37.67 -12.50
CA THR A 49 -19.34 -37.55 -12.46
C THR A 49 -19.86 -37.69 -11.03
N LEU A 50 -21.04 -37.14 -10.74
CA LEU A 50 -21.61 -37.23 -9.39
C LEU A 50 -21.88 -38.68 -8.98
N GLU A 51 -22.35 -39.49 -9.91
CA GLU A 51 -22.58 -40.92 -9.72
C GLU A 51 -21.27 -41.66 -9.36
N ASP A 52 -20.20 -41.43 -10.12
CA ASP A 52 -18.89 -42.04 -9.84
C ASP A 52 -18.35 -41.58 -8.49
N SER A 53 -18.44 -40.28 -8.19
CA SER A 53 -18.03 -39.74 -6.90
C SER A 53 -18.77 -40.41 -5.75
N PHE A 54 -20.10 -40.49 -5.81
CA PHE A 54 -20.87 -41.16 -4.76
C PHE A 54 -20.54 -42.65 -4.67
N SER A 55 -20.37 -43.34 -5.80
CA SER A 55 -20.00 -44.76 -5.82
C SER A 55 -18.64 -44.99 -5.15
N ILE A 56 -17.64 -44.17 -5.46
CA ILE A 56 -16.30 -44.23 -4.85
C ILE A 56 -16.36 -43.98 -3.34
N LEU A 57 -17.15 -42.99 -2.90
CA LEU A 57 -17.20 -42.56 -1.49
C LEU A 57 -18.04 -43.49 -0.61
N THR A 58 -19.04 -44.17 -1.17
CA THR A 58 -20.01 -44.97 -0.40
C THR A 58 -19.93 -46.48 -0.67
N GLY A 59 -19.28 -46.89 -1.76
CA GLY A 59 -19.30 -48.27 -2.25
C GLY A 59 -20.61 -48.68 -2.93
N VAL A 60 -21.60 -47.78 -3.04
CA VAL A 60 -22.89 -48.06 -3.68
C VAL A 60 -22.71 -48.23 -5.19
N THR A 61 -23.29 -49.30 -5.74
CA THR A 61 -23.30 -49.59 -7.17
C THR A 61 -24.72 -49.58 -7.78
N ASP A 62 -25.76 -49.47 -6.94
CA ASP A 62 -27.14 -49.39 -7.41
C ASP A 62 -27.42 -48.04 -8.10
N ALA A 63 -27.85 -48.11 -9.36
CA ALA A 63 -28.08 -46.93 -10.18
C ALA A 63 -29.25 -46.07 -9.68
N GLY A 64 -30.28 -46.67 -9.08
CA GLY A 64 -31.43 -45.95 -8.54
C GLY A 64 -31.03 -45.10 -7.33
N GLN A 65 -30.24 -45.68 -6.42
CA GLN A 65 -29.73 -45.00 -5.24
C GLN A 65 -28.76 -43.86 -5.61
N LEU A 66 -27.81 -44.10 -6.54
CA LEU A 66 -26.89 -43.06 -7.02
C LEU A 66 -27.63 -41.90 -7.71
N ALA A 67 -28.69 -42.21 -8.47
CA ALA A 67 -29.57 -41.19 -9.04
C ALA A 67 -30.29 -40.36 -7.96
N GLY A 68 -30.71 -40.99 -6.86
CA GLY A 68 -31.24 -40.32 -5.68
C GLY A 68 -30.24 -39.34 -5.05
N PHE A 69 -29.01 -39.81 -4.78
CA PHE A 69 -27.93 -38.97 -4.23
C PHE A 69 -27.61 -37.78 -5.14
N LYS A 70 -27.57 -38.00 -6.46
CA LYS A 70 -27.39 -36.93 -7.45
C LYS A 70 -28.49 -35.89 -7.39
N ALA A 71 -29.76 -36.31 -7.26
CA ALA A 71 -30.89 -35.39 -7.18
C ALA A 71 -30.81 -34.52 -5.91
N GLU A 72 -30.49 -35.12 -4.77
CA GLU A 72 -30.28 -34.38 -3.51
C GLU A 72 -29.08 -33.42 -3.60
N TYR A 73 -27.96 -33.88 -4.18
CA TYR A 73 -26.77 -33.05 -4.38
C TYR A 73 -27.09 -31.81 -5.21
N ARG A 74 -27.89 -31.96 -6.29
CA ARG A 74 -28.28 -30.82 -7.13
C ARG A 74 -29.04 -29.75 -6.33
N LYS A 75 -29.94 -30.18 -5.45
CA LYS A 75 -30.70 -29.29 -4.55
C LYS A 75 -29.78 -28.56 -3.57
N GLU A 76 -28.79 -29.25 -2.99
CA GLU A 76 -27.78 -28.61 -2.15
C GLU A 76 -26.95 -27.60 -2.95
N ALA A 77 -26.55 -27.97 -4.17
CA ALA A 77 -25.73 -27.14 -5.03
C ALA A 77 -26.45 -25.85 -5.46
N ASP A 78 -27.78 -25.85 -5.61
CA ASP A 78 -28.57 -24.63 -5.85
C ASP A 78 -28.39 -23.58 -4.74
N THR A 79 -28.16 -24.02 -3.50
CA THR A 79 -28.01 -23.11 -2.36
C THR A 79 -26.54 -22.78 -2.08
N HIS A 80 -25.64 -23.76 -2.22
CA HIS A 80 -24.28 -23.66 -1.67
C HIS A 80 -23.18 -23.50 -2.71
N MET A 81 -23.42 -23.81 -3.99
CA MET A 81 -22.33 -23.91 -4.98
C MET A 81 -21.74 -22.54 -5.36
N THR A 82 -22.58 -21.60 -5.83
CA THR A 82 -22.12 -20.32 -6.38
C THR A 82 -21.42 -19.48 -5.31
N VAL A 83 -22.02 -19.37 -4.11
CA VAL A 83 -21.47 -18.58 -2.99
C VAL A 83 -20.15 -19.11 -2.43
N ASN A 84 -19.81 -20.37 -2.68
CA ASN A 84 -18.58 -21.01 -2.22
C ASN A 84 -17.60 -21.32 -3.35
N THR A 85 -17.82 -20.81 -4.57
CA THR A 85 -16.89 -20.95 -5.69
C THR A 85 -16.18 -19.63 -5.93
N VAL A 86 -14.83 -19.65 -5.99
CA VAL A 86 -14.01 -18.46 -6.20
C VAL A 86 -13.05 -18.71 -7.35
N LEU A 87 -12.99 -17.81 -8.33
CA LEU A 87 -11.98 -17.88 -9.39
C LEU A 87 -10.57 -17.77 -8.79
N PHE A 88 -9.61 -18.55 -9.30
CA PHE A 88 -8.21 -18.33 -8.94
C PHE A 88 -7.76 -16.91 -9.32
N LEU A 89 -6.81 -16.37 -8.56
CA LEU A 89 -6.43 -14.95 -8.63
C LEU A 89 -5.97 -14.55 -10.04
N GLU A 90 -5.27 -15.45 -10.71
CA GLU A 90 -4.70 -15.29 -12.05
C GLU A 90 -5.71 -15.56 -13.19
N THR A 91 -6.83 -16.24 -12.92
CA THR A 91 -7.78 -16.68 -13.95
C THR A 91 -8.23 -15.52 -14.82
N LYS A 92 -8.65 -14.41 -14.21
CA LYS A 92 -9.12 -13.25 -14.96
C LYS A 92 -8.03 -12.61 -15.82
N SER A 93 -6.82 -12.45 -15.29
CA SER A 93 -5.73 -11.84 -16.04
C SER A 93 -5.23 -12.74 -17.18
N VAL A 94 -5.15 -14.05 -16.95
CA VAL A 94 -4.67 -15.00 -17.97
C VAL A 94 -5.66 -15.12 -19.10
N LEU A 95 -6.94 -15.33 -18.81
CA LEU A 95 -7.96 -15.43 -19.86
C LEU A 95 -8.08 -14.12 -20.65
N THR A 96 -8.01 -12.96 -20.00
CA THR A 96 -8.04 -11.66 -20.70
C THR A 96 -6.82 -11.51 -21.60
N ALA A 97 -5.62 -11.87 -21.14
CA ALA A 97 -4.40 -11.78 -21.94
C ALA A 97 -4.44 -12.72 -23.17
N LEU A 98 -4.99 -13.93 -23.03
CA LEU A 98 -5.17 -14.86 -24.14
C LEU A 98 -6.18 -14.30 -25.16
N LYS A 99 -7.30 -13.74 -24.69
CA LYS A 99 -8.30 -13.11 -25.57
C LYS A 99 -7.71 -11.89 -26.30
N ASP A 100 -6.94 -11.06 -25.60
CA ASP A 100 -6.25 -9.89 -26.16
C ASP A 100 -5.21 -10.29 -27.22
N SER A 101 -4.62 -11.48 -27.12
CA SER A 101 -3.75 -12.05 -28.17
C SER A 101 -4.52 -12.65 -29.37
N GLY A 102 -5.84 -12.55 -29.37
CA GLY A 102 -6.71 -13.07 -30.43
C GLY A 102 -7.03 -14.57 -30.31
N ALA A 103 -6.76 -15.19 -29.16
CA ALA A 103 -7.04 -16.60 -28.96
C ALA A 103 -8.52 -16.86 -28.67
N ARG A 104 -9.02 -18.02 -29.11
CA ARG A 104 -10.33 -18.55 -28.72
C ARG A 104 -10.23 -19.25 -27.38
N ILE A 105 -11.21 -19.03 -26.51
CA ILE A 105 -11.25 -19.54 -25.14
C ILE A 105 -12.54 -20.32 -24.93
N GLY A 106 -12.41 -21.54 -24.42
CA GLY A 106 -13.56 -22.36 -24.06
C GLY A 106 -13.38 -23.12 -22.75
N ILE A 107 -14.49 -23.62 -22.22
CA ILE A 107 -14.52 -24.42 -20.98
C ILE A 107 -15.13 -25.79 -21.25
N ILE A 108 -14.49 -26.86 -20.76
CA ILE A 108 -14.93 -28.26 -20.86
C ILE A 108 -14.95 -28.86 -19.46
N SER A 109 -16.14 -29.10 -18.91
CA SER A 109 -16.27 -29.53 -17.51
C SER A 109 -17.34 -30.61 -17.32
N THR A 110 -17.19 -31.43 -16.28
CA THR A 110 -18.26 -32.34 -15.81
C THR A 110 -19.36 -31.59 -15.05
N LYS A 111 -19.11 -30.33 -14.66
CA LYS A 111 -20.11 -29.45 -14.05
C LYS A 111 -21.11 -28.96 -15.08
N TYR A 112 -22.33 -28.64 -14.62
CA TYR A 112 -23.38 -28.13 -15.50
C TYR A 112 -23.05 -26.74 -16.05
N ARG A 113 -23.26 -26.55 -17.36
CA ARG A 113 -22.95 -25.31 -18.09
C ARG A 113 -23.65 -24.10 -17.49
N PHE A 114 -24.92 -24.23 -17.09
CA PHE A 114 -25.66 -23.11 -16.53
C PHE A 114 -25.04 -22.58 -15.22
N ARG A 115 -24.47 -23.45 -14.39
CA ARG A 115 -23.80 -23.06 -13.13
C ARG A 115 -22.46 -22.38 -13.38
N ILE A 116 -21.71 -22.86 -14.37
CA ILE A 116 -20.47 -22.22 -14.80
C ILE A 116 -20.79 -20.80 -15.29
N LYS A 117 -21.83 -20.65 -16.12
CA LYS A 117 -22.30 -19.33 -16.61
C LYS A 117 -22.71 -18.40 -15.47
N GLU A 118 -23.47 -18.90 -14.50
CA GLU A 118 -23.92 -18.11 -13.34
C GLU A 118 -22.75 -17.44 -12.60
N LEU A 119 -21.65 -18.17 -12.36
CA LEU A 119 -20.45 -17.59 -11.75
C LEU A 119 -19.71 -16.67 -12.72
N LEU A 120 -19.48 -17.09 -13.97
CA LEU A 120 -18.68 -16.32 -14.91
C LEU A 120 -19.30 -14.96 -15.26
N ASN A 121 -20.63 -14.87 -15.34
CA ASN A 121 -21.34 -13.62 -15.62
C ASN A 121 -21.11 -12.55 -14.54
N GLN A 122 -20.66 -12.93 -13.34
CA GLN A 122 -20.28 -11.97 -12.28
C GLN A 122 -18.89 -11.37 -12.51
N HIS A 123 -18.05 -12.01 -13.32
CA HIS A 123 -16.64 -11.66 -13.49
C HIS A 123 -16.25 -11.23 -14.90
N PHE A 124 -17.00 -11.69 -15.91
CA PHE A 124 -16.75 -11.49 -17.34
C PHE A 124 -18.05 -11.07 -18.07
N PRO A 125 -17.94 -10.35 -19.20
CA PRO A 125 -19.06 -10.13 -20.12
C PRO A 125 -19.66 -11.44 -20.66
N GLU A 126 -20.94 -11.41 -21.05
CA GLU A 126 -21.72 -12.60 -21.44
C GLU A 126 -21.10 -13.43 -22.58
N ASP A 127 -20.40 -12.77 -23.52
CA ASP A 127 -19.77 -13.40 -24.69
C ASP A 127 -18.24 -13.55 -24.57
N PHE A 128 -17.70 -13.48 -23.35
CA PHE A 128 -16.25 -13.58 -23.16
C PHE A 128 -15.71 -14.98 -23.52
N MET A 129 -16.41 -16.04 -23.12
CA MET A 129 -16.09 -17.43 -23.48
C MET A 129 -16.73 -17.76 -24.82
N ASP A 130 -15.92 -18.21 -25.80
CA ASP A 130 -16.43 -18.60 -27.12
C ASP A 130 -17.28 -19.87 -27.06
N ILE A 131 -17.00 -20.74 -26.08
CA ILE A 131 -17.79 -21.95 -25.85
C ILE A 131 -17.69 -22.42 -24.40
N ILE A 132 -18.79 -22.95 -23.87
CA ILE A 132 -18.82 -23.69 -22.61
C ILE A 132 -19.53 -25.00 -22.91
N VAL A 133 -18.89 -26.13 -22.58
CA VAL A 133 -19.45 -27.48 -22.65
C VAL A 133 -19.47 -28.02 -21.22
N GLY A 134 -20.68 -28.17 -20.69
CA GLY A 134 -20.92 -28.77 -19.37
C GLY A 134 -21.34 -30.23 -19.47
N GLY A 135 -21.55 -30.86 -18.31
CA GLY A 135 -21.95 -32.26 -18.21
C GLY A 135 -23.28 -32.61 -18.89
N GLU A 136 -24.19 -31.63 -19.08
CA GLU A 136 -25.45 -31.82 -19.79
C GLU A 136 -25.33 -31.73 -21.32
N ASP A 137 -24.21 -31.25 -21.85
CA ASP A 137 -24.02 -31.02 -23.28
C ASP A 137 -23.45 -32.26 -24.00
N VAL A 138 -23.11 -33.33 -23.28
CA VAL A 138 -22.49 -34.57 -23.79
C VAL A 138 -23.20 -35.82 -23.28
N LYS A 139 -23.11 -36.93 -24.04
CA LYS A 139 -23.63 -38.23 -23.60
C LYS A 139 -22.65 -38.96 -22.70
N ALA A 140 -21.36 -38.90 -23.01
CA ALA A 140 -20.28 -39.49 -22.23
C ALA A 140 -19.40 -38.40 -21.63
N ALA A 141 -19.31 -38.35 -20.30
CA ALA A 141 -18.50 -37.39 -19.56
C ALA A 141 -16.99 -37.73 -19.62
N LYS A 142 -16.14 -36.80 -19.17
CA LYS A 142 -14.69 -37.02 -19.01
C LYS A 142 -14.44 -38.32 -18.21
N PRO A 143 -13.53 -39.22 -18.64
CA PRO A 143 -12.45 -39.02 -19.60
C PRO A 143 -12.81 -39.20 -21.09
N SER A 144 -14.09 -39.34 -21.45
CA SER A 144 -14.51 -39.38 -22.86
C SER A 144 -14.11 -38.09 -23.61
N PRO A 145 -13.56 -38.19 -24.83
CA PRO A 145 -13.15 -37.02 -25.62
C PRO A 145 -14.32 -36.22 -26.20
N GLU A 146 -15.57 -36.67 -26.02
CA GLU A 146 -16.77 -36.11 -26.63
C GLU A 146 -16.89 -34.59 -26.45
N GLY A 147 -16.69 -34.08 -25.23
CA GLY A 147 -16.81 -32.65 -24.93
C GLY A 147 -15.75 -31.80 -25.63
N LEU A 148 -14.50 -32.26 -25.62
CA LEU A 148 -13.38 -31.61 -26.32
C LEU A 148 -13.60 -31.60 -27.84
N LEU A 149 -13.99 -32.74 -28.42
CA LEU A 149 -14.25 -32.85 -29.86
C LEU A 149 -15.46 -32.02 -30.28
N LEU A 150 -16.50 -31.94 -29.44
CA LEU A 150 -17.65 -31.06 -29.66
C LEU A 150 -17.23 -29.59 -29.70
N ALA A 151 -16.37 -29.17 -28.77
CA ALA A 151 -15.88 -27.79 -28.71
C ALA A 151 -15.03 -27.44 -29.93
N ILE A 152 -14.10 -28.32 -30.31
CA ILE A 152 -13.26 -28.16 -31.50
C ILE A 152 -14.13 -28.04 -32.77
N LYS A 153 -15.15 -28.89 -32.90
CA LYS A 153 -16.08 -28.85 -34.03
C LYS A 153 -16.87 -27.54 -34.09
N ARG A 154 -17.43 -27.08 -32.96
CA ARG A 154 -18.24 -25.84 -32.89
C ARG A 154 -17.40 -24.58 -33.07
N LEU A 155 -16.17 -24.58 -32.59
CA LEU A 155 -15.24 -23.48 -32.79
C LEU A 155 -14.65 -23.49 -34.21
N HIS A 156 -14.80 -24.55 -35.00
CA HIS A 156 -14.17 -24.68 -36.31
C HIS A 156 -12.63 -24.52 -36.25
N VAL A 157 -11.99 -25.26 -35.35
CA VAL A 157 -10.53 -25.25 -35.15
C VAL A 157 -9.94 -26.66 -35.32
N SER A 158 -8.62 -26.76 -35.47
CA SER A 158 -7.93 -28.06 -35.52
C SER A 158 -7.41 -28.50 -34.16
N LYS A 159 -7.19 -29.81 -33.99
CA LYS A 159 -6.59 -30.37 -32.77
C LYS A 159 -5.17 -29.83 -32.51
N ALA A 160 -4.39 -29.63 -33.59
CA ALA A 160 -3.02 -29.16 -33.52
C ALA A 160 -2.89 -27.70 -33.04
N GLU A 161 -3.95 -26.90 -33.20
CA GLU A 161 -4.00 -25.51 -32.78
C GLU A 161 -4.68 -25.32 -31.41
N THR A 162 -5.09 -26.42 -30.77
CA THR A 162 -5.84 -26.43 -29.52
C THR A 162 -4.97 -26.97 -28.38
N LEU A 163 -4.92 -26.22 -27.27
CA LEU A 163 -4.36 -26.68 -26.00
C LEU A 163 -5.49 -26.89 -25.00
N TYR A 164 -5.54 -28.07 -24.37
CA TYR A 164 -6.43 -28.35 -23.24
C TYR A 164 -5.68 -28.19 -21.91
N ILE A 165 -6.30 -27.51 -20.96
CA ILE A 165 -5.72 -27.20 -19.65
C ILE A 165 -6.64 -27.78 -18.57
N GLY A 166 -6.08 -28.57 -17.66
CA GLY A 166 -6.83 -29.18 -16.56
C GLY A 166 -5.93 -29.52 -15.37
N ASP A 167 -6.51 -29.80 -14.21
CA ASP A 167 -5.77 -30.16 -13.00
C ASP A 167 -5.75 -31.66 -12.72
N SER A 168 -6.68 -32.44 -13.28
CA SER A 168 -6.86 -33.83 -12.91
C SER A 168 -6.25 -34.83 -13.91
N THR A 169 -6.04 -36.08 -13.48
CA THR A 169 -5.67 -37.17 -14.40
C THR A 169 -6.79 -37.47 -15.40
N VAL A 170 -8.05 -37.22 -15.03
CA VAL A 170 -9.21 -37.36 -15.92
C VAL A 170 -9.10 -36.38 -17.09
N ASP A 171 -8.60 -35.17 -16.87
CA ASP A 171 -8.37 -34.18 -17.93
C ASP A 171 -7.26 -34.62 -18.88
N ALA A 172 -6.17 -35.16 -18.33
CA ALA A 172 -5.06 -35.68 -19.12
C ALA A 172 -5.52 -36.86 -20.01
N GLU A 173 -6.32 -37.78 -19.47
CA GLU A 173 -6.94 -38.88 -20.22
C GLU A 173 -7.88 -38.36 -21.31
N THR A 174 -8.67 -37.32 -21.01
CA THR A 174 -9.59 -36.71 -21.98
C THR A 174 -8.83 -36.10 -23.16
N ALA A 175 -7.76 -35.35 -22.89
CA ALA A 175 -6.92 -34.78 -23.95
C ALA A 175 -6.24 -35.87 -24.79
N GLN A 176 -5.71 -36.90 -24.14
CA GLN A 176 -5.08 -38.03 -24.83
C GLN A 176 -6.07 -38.76 -25.75
N ALA A 177 -7.26 -39.07 -25.24
CA ALA A 177 -8.33 -39.70 -26.03
C ALA A 177 -8.80 -38.81 -27.19
N ALA A 178 -8.78 -37.48 -27.00
CA ALA A 178 -9.14 -36.52 -28.04
C ALA A 178 -8.02 -36.32 -29.07
N GLY A 179 -6.77 -36.67 -28.74
CA GLY A 179 -5.58 -36.37 -29.53
C GLY A 179 -5.28 -34.88 -29.57
N VAL A 180 -5.48 -34.19 -28.44
CA VAL A 180 -5.24 -32.75 -28.25
C VAL A 180 -4.10 -32.57 -27.26
N ASP A 181 -3.29 -31.54 -27.44
CA ASP A 181 -2.20 -31.25 -26.51
C ASP A 181 -2.73 -30.87 -25.12
N PHE A 182 -2.07 -31.36 -24.07
CA PHE A 182 -2.47 -31.15 -22.68
C PHE A 182 -1.46 -30.30 -21.92
N ALA A 183 -1.92 -29.39 -21.07
CA ALA A 183 -1.13 -28.75 -20.03
C ALA A 183 -1.79 -28.93 -18.67
N GLY A 184 -1.04 -29.47 -17.72
CA GLY A 184 -1.51 -29.69 -16.35
C GLY A 184 -1.31 -28.45 -15.47
N VAL A 185 -2.25 -28.17 -14.56
CA VAL A 185 -2.08 -27.16 -13.50
C VAL A 185 -2.25 -27.80 -12.11
N THR A 186 -1.36 -27.52 -11.16
CA THR A 186 -1.34 -28.15 -9.83
C THR A 186 -2.16 -27.41 -8.77
N HIS A 187 -3.25 -26.76 -9.20
CA HIS A 187 -4.19 -26.07 -8.32
C HIS A 187 -5.05 -27.03 -7.49
N GLY A 188 -5.39 -28.19 -8.06
CA GLY A 188 -6.23 -29.20 -7.42
C GLY A 188 -5.47 -30.16 -6.51
N VAL A 189 -6.04 -31.35 -6.33
CA VAL A 189 -5.46 -32.39 -5.45
C VAL A 189 -4.56 -33.39 -6.18
N THR A 190 -4.54 -33.36 -7.51
CA THR A 190 -3.66 -34.18 -8.33
C THR A 190 -2.25 -33.58 -8.34
N THR A 191 -1.26 -34.40 -8.01
CA THR A 191 0.13 -33.98 -7.93
C THR A 191 0.77 -33.89 -9.31
N ALA A 192 1.82 -33.08 -9.45
CA ALA A 192 2.62 -33.02 -10.68
C ALA A 192 3.09 -34.42 -11.13
N LYS A 193 3.53 -35.27 -10.19
CA LYS A 193 3.96 -36.66 -10.47
C LYS A 193 2.85 -37.55 -11.03
N GLU A 194 1.60 -37.30 -10.68
CA GLU A 194 0.46 -38.03 -11.24
C GLU A 194 0.18 -37.57 -12.68
N LEU A 195 0.27 -36.26 -12.96
CA LEU A 195 0.10 -35.70 -14.30
C LEU A 195 1.26 -36.03 -15.25
N GLU A 196 2.50 -36.14 -14.72
CA GLU A 196 3.71 -36.49 -15.49
C GLU A 196 3.60 -37.84 -16.21
N LYS A 197 2.71 -38.73 -15.75
CA LYS A 197 2.47 -40.05 -16.34
C LYS A 197 1.75 -39.99 -17.68
N TYR A 198 1.14 -38.86 -18.01
CA TYR A 198 0.36 -38.66 -19.24
C TYR A 198 1.12 -37.78 -20.23
N PRO A 199 0.87 -37.91 -21.55
CA PRO A 199 1.44 -36.98 -22.53
C PRO A 199 1.01 -35.54 -22.24
N HIS A 200 1.97 -34.64 -22.02
CA HIS A 200 1.72 -33.25 -21.69
C HIS A 200 2.77 -32.33 -22.32
N ARG A 201 2.39 -31.09 -22.55
CA ARG A 201 3.27 -30.00 -23.00
C ARG A 201 3.97 -29.32 -21.84
N LYS A 202 3.25 -29.13 -20.74
CA LYS A 202 3.74 -28.43 -19.56
C LYS A 202 2.91 -28.83 -18.35
N ILE A 203 3.55 -28.93 -17.19
CA ILE A 203 2.87 -28.96 -15.89
C ILE A 203 3.24 -27.67 -15.19
N MET A 204 2.24 -26.95 -14.73
CA MET A 204 2.35 -25.57 -14.25
C MET A 204 1.86 -25.51 -12.80
N ASN A 205 2.45 -24.61 -12.03
CA ASN A 205 1.95 -24.34 -10.68
C ASN A 205 0.89 -23.25 -10.65
N THR A 206 0.85 -22.42 -11.69
CA THR A 206 -0.11 -21.31 -11.85
C THR A 206 -0.48 -21.16 -13.32
N LEU A 207 -1.67 -20.62 -13.62
CA LEU A 207 -2.08 -20.35 -15.01
C LEU A 207 -1.23 -19.25 -15.68
N GLU A 208 -0.56 -18.38 -14.92
CA GLU A 208 0.31 -17.32 -15.47
C GLU A 208 1.45 -17.89 -16.33
N GLU A 209 1.87 -19.12 -16.03
CA GLU A 209 2.90 -19.84 -16.76
C GLU A 209 2.50 -20.19 -18.20
N LEU A 210 1.22 -20.07 -18.58
CA LEU A 210 0.76 -20.16 -19.97
C LEU A 210 1.23 -18.97 -20.82
N LEU A 211 1.42 -17.80 -20.21
CA LEU A 211 1.82 -16.57 -20.89
C LEU A 211 3.34 -16.41 -20.99
N ALA A 212 4.10 -17.28 -20.32
CA ALA A 212 5.56 -17.25 -20.36
C ALA A 212 6.05 -17.76 -21.73
N VAL A 213 6.74 -16.88 -22.48
CA VAL A 213 7.35 -17.22 -23.77
C VAL A 213 8.33 -18.38 -23.58
N GLN A 214 8.09 -19.49 -24.29
CA GLN A 214 8.98 -20.65 -24.31
C GLN A 214 10.27 -20.29 -25.06
N GLU A 215 11.37 -20.09 -24.34
CA GLU A 215 12.69 -20.47 -24.87
C GLU A 215 12.74 -22.01 -24.84
N GLU A 216 12.83 -22.65 -26.01
CA GLU A 216 12.99 -24.09 -26.12
C GLU A 216 14.26 -24.53 -25.39
N HIS A 217 14.11 -25.23 -24.27
CA HIS A 217 15.18 -26.05 -23.71
C HIS A 217 14.69 -27.49 -23.50
N PRO A 218 15.44 -28.51 -23.96
CA PRO A 218 15.08 -29.90 -23.80
C PRO A 218 15.03 -30.31 -22.33
N SER A 219 14.19 -31.30 -22.08
CA SER A 219 13.89 -31.97 -20.83
C SER A 219 15.10 -32.43 -19.99
N ILE A 220 14.83 -32.52 -18.67
CA ILE A 220 15.53 -33.25 -17.59
C ILE A 220 16.53 -32.40 -16.79
N PHE A 221 16.12 -31.96 -15.59
CA PHE A 221 17.04 -31.63 -14.49
C PHE A 221 16.79 -32.54 -13.30
N LYS A 222 17.59 -33.62 -13.22
CA LYS A 222 18.02 -34.21 -11.95
C LYS A 222 18.88 -33.17 -11.23
N ILE A 223 18.67 -33.03 -9.93
CA ILE A 223 19.55 -32.26 -9.05
C ILE A 223 20.80 -33.11 -8.84
N GLU A 224 21.86 -32.85 -9.61
CA GLU A 224 23.22 -33.25 -9.24
C GLU A 224 24.03 -32.00 -8.92
N ASN A 225 24.76 -32.08 -7.82
CA ASN A 225 25.66 -31.03 -7.33
C ASN A 225 26.62 -30.59 -8.45
N PRO A 226 26.96 -29.30 -8.54
CA PRO A 226 27.83 -28.84 -9.61
C PRO A 226 29.24 -29.43 -9.45
N ILE A 227 29.58 -30.38 -10.32
CA ILE A 227 30.96 -30.74 -10.63
C ILE A 227 31.58 -29.51 -11.29
N ARG A 228 32.65 -29.02 -10.67
CA ARG A 228 33.47 -27.92 -11.15
C ARG A 228 34.23 -28.40 -12.40
N PRO A 229 34.09 -27.75 -13.57
CA PRO A 229 34.94 -28.10 -14.70
C PRO A 229 36.36 -27.58 -14.42
N GLU A 230 37.29 -28.50 -14.23
CA GLU A 230 38.69 -28.26 -14.56
C GLU A 230 38.77 -27.98 -16.06
N ASN A 231 39.47 -26.91 -16.44
CA ASN A 231 39.78 -26.52 -17.81
C ASN A 231 38.70 -25.71 -18.56
N ALA A 232 38.33 -24.56 -18.01
CA ALA A 232 37.91 -23.42 -18.84
C ALA A 232 39.08 -22.44 -18.96
N HIS A 233 39.91 -22.64 -19.99
CA HIS A 233 40.95 -21.70 -20.35
C HIS A 233 40.37 -20.32 -20.72
N ALA A 234 40.89 -19.30 -20.05
CA ALA A 234 41.02 -17.91 -20.45
C ALA A 234 39.89 -17.32 -21.31
N THR A 235 38.88 -16.74 -20.65
CA THR A 235 38.08 -15.67 -21.26
C THR A 235 38.99 -14.51 -21.66
N SER A 236 38.88 -14.08 -22.93
CA SER A 236 39.49 -12.86 -23.49
C SER A 236 39.49 -11.68 -22.51
N PRO A 237 40.52 -10.82 -22.49
CA PRO A 237 40.56 -9.64 -21.63
C PRO A 237 39.40 -8.69 -21.98
N ARG A 238 38.35 -8.69 -21.16
CA ARG A 238 37.21 -7.76 -21.29
C ARG A 238 37.72 -6.34 -21.03
N LYS A 239 37.80 -5.51 -22.07
CA LYS A 239 38.22 -4.09 -22.04
C LYS A 239 37.59 -3.34 -20.86
N GLN A 240 38.42 -2.64 -20.08
CA GLN A 240 37.98 -1.65 -19.09
C GLN A 240 37.03 -0.64 -19.76
N LYS A 241 35.86 -0.44 -19.17
CA LYS A 241 34.91 0.56 -19.68
C LYS A 241 35.38 1.93 -19.22
N ARG A 242 35.70 2.84 -20.15
CA ARG A 242 36.06 4.24 -19.84
C ARG A 242 34.94 4.93 -19.05
N ILE A 243 35.32 5.86 -18.17
CA ILE A 243 34.38 6.72 -17.44
C ILE A 243 33.68 7.63 -18.46
N SER A 244 32.36 7.81 -18.34
CA SER A 244 31.60 8.71 -19.21
C SER A 244 31.88 10.17 -18.86
N VAL A 245 31.85 11.08 -19.85
CA VAL A 245 31.98 12.54 -19.63
C VAL A 245 30.99 13.04 -18.57
N TRP A 246 29.74 12.55 -18.59
CA TRP A 246 28.72 12.88 -17.59
C TRP A 246 29.07 12.44 -16.16
N GLN A 247 29.81 11.33 -16.01
CA GLN A 247 30.25 10.86 -14.69
C GLN A 247 31.40 11.69 -14.16
N ILE A 248 32.27 12.19 -15.05
CA ILE A 248 33.34 13.12 -14.69
C ILE A 248 32.72 14.46 -14.26
N LEU A 249 31.80 15.01 -15.06
CA LEU A 249 31.10 16.25 -14.74
C LEU A 249 30.41 16.15 -13.36
N LEU A 250 29.66 15.07 -13.11
CA LEU A 250 29.01 14.82 -11.82
C LEU A 250 30.00 14.76 -10.65
N LEU A 251 31.12 14.06 -10.81
CA LEU A 251 32.15 13.97 -9.76
C LEU A 251 32.80 15.32 -9.51
N VAL A 252 33.07 16.11 -10.56
CA VAL A 252 33.61 17.47 -10.43
C VAL A 252 32.62 18.38 -9.71
N THR A 253 31.32 18.29 -10.01
CA THR A 253 30.31 19.09 -9.31
C THR A 253 30.18 18.70 -7.85
N LEU A 254 30.15 17.39 -7.55
CA LEU A 254 30.09 16.91 -6.17
C LEU A 254 31.35 17.22 -5.37
N PHE A 255 32.52 17.19 -6.02
CA PHE A 255 33.77 17.59 -5.39
C PHE A 255 33.82 19.08 -5.09
N TRP A 256 33.35 19.91 -6.03
CA TRP A 256 33.22 21.35 -5.81
C TRP A 256 32.31 21.66 -4.63
N LEU A 257 31.10 21.09 -4.61
CA LEU A 257 30.16 21.23 -3.50
C LEU A 257 30.71 20.69 -2.18
N ALA A 258 31.52 19.62 -2.22
CA ALA A 258 32.17 19.09 -1.03
C ALA A 258 33.21 20.05 -0.45
N ILE A 259 33.99 20.74 -1.30
CA ILE A 259 34.94 21.76 -0.86
C ILE A 259 34.19 22.95 -0.26
N GLU A 260 33.14 23.41 -0.94
CA GLU A 260 32.34 24.55 -0.50
C GLU A 260 31.65 24.29 0.85
N GLU A 261 31.15 23.08 1.08
CA GLU A 261 30.59 22.64 2.38
C GLU A 261 31.66 22.53 3.48
N LEU A 262 32.87 22.04 3.15
CA LEU A 262 33.99 21.93 4.10
C LEU A 262 34.57 23.29 4.50
N ASP A 263 34.36 24.34 3.68
CA ASP A 263 34.84 25.71 3.94
C ASP A 263 33.81 26.52 4.77
N MET A 264 32.55 26.08 4.79
CA MET A 264 31.55 26.61 5.72
C MET A 264 31.76 26.02 7.11
N THR A 265 31.65 26.83 8.18
CA THR A 265 31.74 26.39 9.59
C THR A 265 30.50 25.60 10.04
N ASP A 266 29.92 24.81 9.15
CA ASP A 266 28.75 23.98 9.39
C ASP A 266 29.21 22.52 9.50
N ASP A 267 28.79 21.78 10.53
CA ASP A 267 29.26 20.40 10.82
C ASP A 267 28.73 19.35 9.80
N SER A 268 28.17 19.78 8.68
CA SER A 268 27.58 18.89 7.68
C SER A 268 28.65 18.28 6.77
N ASN A 269 28.65 16.94 6.68
CA ASN A 269 29.57 16.18 5.84
C ASN A 269 28.86 15.57 4.63
N PHE A 270 27.80 16.20 4.13
CA PHE A 270 26.88 15.59 3.18
C PHE A 270 27.52 15.37 1.80
N PHE A 271 27.98 16.43 1.15
CA PHE A 271 28.60 16.38 -0.17
C PHE A 271 29.95 15.62 -0.17
N PRO A 272 30.83 15.72 0.83
CA PRO A 272 32.01 14.86 0.94
C PRO A 272 31.66 13.37 0.93
N VAL A 273 30.67 12.95 1.72
CA VAL A 273 30.23 11.55 1.77
C VAL A 273 29.59 11.11 0.45
N VAL A 274 28.73 11.95 -0.14
CA VAL A 274 28.10 11.67 -1.44
C VAL A 274 29.13 11.57 -2.56
N PHE A 275 30.16 12.42 -2.56
CA PHE A 275 31.29 12.37 -3.49
C PHE A 275 32.04 11.03 -3.37
N ILE A 276 32.41 10.62 -2.16
CA ILE A 276 33.14 9.37 -1.93
C ILE A 276 32.31 8.15 -2.38
N LEU A 277 31.02 8.11 -2.02
CA LEU A 277 30.13 7.00 -2.39
C LEU A 277 29.88 6.91 -3.91
N THR A 278 29.72 8.06 -4.57
CA THR A 278 29.53 8.12 -6.03
C THR A 278 30.81 7.73 -6.78
N LEU A 279 31.97 8.22 -6.33
CA LEU A 279 33.28 7.84 -6.85
C LEU A 279 33.50 6.32 -6.70
N TRP A 280 33.23 5.78 -5.52
CA TRP A 280 33.31 4.35 -5.23
C TRP A 280 32.41 3.52 -6.16
N GLY A 281 31.15 3.91 -6.31
CA GLY A 281 30.19 3.22 -7.18
C GLY A 281 30.62 3.23 -8.65
N ILE A 282 31.20 4.34 -9.13
CA ILE A 282 31.73 4.45 -10.50
C ILE A 282 32.94 3.54 -10.67
N LEU A 283 33.90 3.56 -9.74
CA LEU A 283 35.11 2.72 -9.78
C LEU A 283 34.78 1.22 -9.79
N GLN A 284 33.80 0.80 -8.98
CA GLN A 284 33.36 -0.59 -8.91
C GLN A 284 32.61 -1.01 -10.20
N LYS A 285 31.68 -0.18 -10.69
CA LYS A 285 30.87 -0.48 -11.89
C LYS A 285 31.70 -0.44 -13.18
N ARG A 286 32.73 0.40 -13.24
CA ARG A 286 33.66 0.52 -14.38
C ARG A 286 34.85 -0.44 -14.30
N ARG A 287 35.01 -1.15 -13.17
CA ARG A 287 36.10 -2.11 -12.91
C ARG A 287 37.50 -1.48 -13.01
N ILE A 288 37.65 -0.29 -12.45
CA ILE A 288 38.91 0.47 -12.44
C ILE A 288 39.77 0.10 -11.21
N LEU A 289 39.16 -0.41 -10.14
CA LEU A 289 39.87 -0.86 -8.93
C LEU A 289 40.88 -1.99 -9.23
N PRO A 290 42.10 -1.93 -8.66
CA PRO A 290 43.08 -2.99 -8.79
C PRO A 290 42.54 -4.31 -8.22
N ASN A 291 42.88 -5.44 -8.86
CA ASN A 291 42.36 -6.75 -8.50
C ASN A 291 42.58 -7.10 -7.02
N LYS A 292 43.73 -6.72 -6.43
CA LYS A 292 44.03 -6.92 -5.00
C LYS A 292 43.06 -6.17 -4.07
N ALA A 293 42.76 -4.90 -4.39
CA ALA A 293 41.82 -4.10 -3.62
C ALA A 293 40.41 -4.70 -3.73
N LYS A 294 40.00 -5.08 -4.96
CA LYS A 294 38.71 -5.71 -5.20
C LYS A 294 38.53 -7.01 -4.42
N THR A 295 39.53 -7.91 -4.42
CA THR A 295 39.45 -9.17 -3.66
C THR A 295 39.40 -8.96 -2.16
N PHE A 296 40.12 -7.96 -1.63
CA PHE A 296 40.08 -7.60 -0.21
C PHE A 296 38.69 -7.08 0.20
N ILE A 297 38.13 -6.18 -0.61
CA ILE A 297 36.79 -5.61 -0.40
C ILE A 297 35.72 -6.69 -0.54
N ASP A 298 35.74 -7.49 -1.62
CA ASP A 298 34.74 -8.52 -1.88
C ASP A 298 34.74 -9.59 -0.77
N SER A 299 35.88 -9.87 -0.13
CA SER A 299 35.97 -10.80 1.02
C SER A 299 35.05 -10.41 2.17
N TRP A 300 34.94 -9.11 2.48
CA TRP A 300 34.08 -8.62 3.56
C TRP A 300 32.72 -8.11 3.06
N TRP A 301 32.67 -7.50 1.88
CA TRP A 301 31.46 -6.92 1.31
C TRP A 301 30.51 -7.95 0.71
N HIS A 302 31.02 -9.02 0.07
CA HIS A 302 30.17 -10.06 -0.53
C HIS A 302 29.25 -10.76 0.50
N PRO A 303 29.72 -11.24 1.67
CA PRO A 303 28.84 -11.84 2.67
C PRO A 303 27.81 -10.84 3.22
N CYS A 304 28.21 -9.58 3.44
CA CYS A 304 27.29 -8.50 3.82
C CYS A 304 26.26 -8.21 2.73
N ALA A 305 26.66 -8.12 1.47
CA ALA A 305 25.79 -7.88 0.33
C ALA A 305 24.79 -9.02 0.11
N VAL A 306 25.21 -10.28 0.29
CA VAL A 306 24.32 -11.45 0.25
C VAL A 306 23.29 -11.40 1.39
N ARG A 307 23.72 -11.09 2.62
CA ARG A 307 22.82 -10.94 3.77
C ARG A 307 21.85 -9.78 3.60
N LEU A 308 22.33 -8.62 3.13
CA LEU A 308 21.50 -7.46 2.81
C LEU A 308 20.52 -7.75 1.69
N ARG A 309 20.93 -8.49 0.65
CA ARG A 309 20.05 -8.92 -0.44
C ARG A 309 19.00 -9.93 0.04
N ALA A 310 19.38 -10.90 0.86
CA ALA A 310 18.46 -11.85 1.46
C ALA A 310 17.45 -11.16 2.40
N PHE A 311 17.92 -10.21 3.20
CA PHE A 311 17.08 -9.35 4.04
C PHE A 311 16.12 -8.51 3.20
N HIS A 312 16.61 -7.88 2.12
CA HIS A 312 15.78 -7.13 1.17
C HIS A 312 14.70 -8.00 0.52
N ILE A 313 15.05 -9.21 0.08
CA ILE A 313 14.09 -10.17 -0.51
C ILE A 313 13.05 -10.59 0.53
N LYS A 314 13.49 -10.96 1.75
CA LYS A 314 12.60 -11.33 2.86
C LYS A 314 11.64 -10.19 3.21
N LEU A 315 12.14 -8.95 3.19
CA LEU A 315 11.33 -7.77 3.43
C LEU A 315 10.38 -7.47 2.29
N ILE A 316 10.74 -7.65 1.01
CA ILE A 316 9.80 -7.45 -0.11
C ILE A 316 8.69 -8.50 -0.15
N GLN A 317 9.01 -9.77 0.16
CA GLN A 317 8.05 -10.88 0.10
C GLN A 317 6.94 -10.78 1.17
N GLY A 318 7.11 -9.97 2.21
CA GLY A 318 6.20 -9.91 3.36
C GLY A 318 6.33 -11.14 4.27
N ARG A 319 5.63 -11.15 5.41
CA ARG A 319 5.56 -12.36 6.24
C ARG A 319 4.65 -13.39 5.57
N LYS A 320 5.10 -14.63 5.49
CA LYS A 320 4.20 -15.76 5.19
C LYS A 320 3.33 -15.99 6.42
N THR A 321 2.02 -16.04 6.23
CA THR A 321 1.10 -16.50 7.27
C THR A 321 1.46 -17.95 7.60
N PRO A 322 1.73 -18.28 8.88
CA PRO A 322 1.96 -19.67 9.24
C PRO A 322 0.75 -20.50 8.81
N PRO A 323 0.94 -21.71 8.26
CA PRO A 323 -0.17 -22.56 7.86
C PRO A 323 -1.10 -22.77 9.05
N ALA A 324 -2.41 -22.85 8.78
CA ALA A 324 -3.38 -23.19 9.81
C ALA A 324 -3.04 -24.57 10.37
N GLY A 325 -2.98 -24.72 11.70
CA GLY A 325 -2.87 -26.04 12.31
C GLY A 325 -4.09 -26.90 11.95
N ASN A 326 -3.85 -28.13 11.49
CA ASN A 326 -4.90 -29.04 11.03
C ASN A 326 -5.67 -29.74 12.17
N GLU A 327 -5.15 -29.68 13.38
CA GLU A 327 -5.78 -30.35 14.53
C GLU A 327 -7.00 -29.56 15.05
N THR A 328 -8.08 -30.27 15.38
CA THR A 328 -9.24 -29.69 16.07
C THR A 328 -8.89 -29.38 17.52
N CYS A 329 -9.16 -28.16 17.96
CA CYS A 329 -8.98 -27.74 19.35
C CYS A 329 -10.24 -27.09 19.91
N THR A 330 -10.47 -27.30 21.21
CA THR A 330 -11.51 -26.58 21.95
C THR A 330 -10.92 -25.29 22.49
N CYS A 331 -11.53 -24.16 22.16
CA CYS A 331 -11.11 -22.86 22.66
C CYS A 331 -11.27 -22.78 24.19
N LEU A 332 -10.18 -22.47 24.90
CA LEU A 332 -10.20 -22.32 26.36
C LEU A 332 -11.04 -21.12 26.84
N ASN A 333 -11.24 -20.11 25.99
CA ASN A 333 -12.01 -18.92 26.31
C ASN A 333 -13.52 -19.10 26.08
N CYS A 334 -13.94 -19.60 24.91
CA CYS A 334 -15.37 -19.66 24.56
C CYS A 334 -15.92 -21.09 24.36
N GLY A 335 -15.12 -22.12 24.64
CA GLY A 335 -15.52 -23.54 24.53
C GLY A 335 -15.81 -24.03 23.11
N THR A 336 -15.66 -23.18 22.10
CA THR A 336 -15.98 -23.52 20.71
C THR A 336 -14.88 -24.37 20.11
N THR A 337 -15.25 -25.45 19.43
CA THR A 337 -14.33 -26.30 18.66
C THR A 337 -13.98 -25.61 17.35
N TYR A 338 -12.68 -25.50 17.06
CA TYR A 338 -12.19 -24.84 15.85
C TYR A 338 -10.91 -25.51 15.33
N THR A 339 -10.63 -25.29 14.04
CA THR A 339 -9.39 -25.67 13.38
C THR A 339 -8.60 -24.40 13.02
N GLY A 340 -7.27 -24.48 13.03
CA GLY A 340 -6.38 -23.34 12.78
C GLY A 340 -5.72 -22.76 14.03
N ASN A 341 -5.03 -21.62 13.83
CA ASN A 341 -4.16 -21.02 14.84
C ASN A 341 -4.88 -20.10 15.83
N TYR A 342 -6.09 -19.64 15.49
CA TYR A 342 -6.90 -18.72 16.29
C TYR A 342 -8.37 -19.15 16.25
N CYS A 343 -9.06 -18.99 17.38
CA CYS A 343 -10.48 -19.29 17.48
C CYS A 343 -11.29 -18.34 16.59
N ASN A 344 -12.12 -18.89 15.71
CA ASN A 344 -13.01 -18.16 14.81
C ASN A 344 -14.13 -17.40 15.54
N ARG A 345 -14.45 -17.75 16.80
CA ARG A 345 -15.51 -17.09 17.58
C ARG A 345 -15.01 -15.93 18.43
N CYS A 346 -13.90 -16.12 19.16
CA CYS A 346 -13.41 -15.12 20.12
C CYS A 346 -11.98 -14.64 19.86
N GLY A 347 -11.32 -15.12 18.80
CA GLY A 347 -9.97 -14.69 18.42
C GLY A 347 -8.83 -15.22 19.30
N GLN A 348 -9.11 -16.06 20.31
CA GLN A 348 -8.06 -16.61 21.17
C GLN A 348 -7.08 -17.47 20.36
N SER A 349 -5.78 -17.23 20.52
CA SER A 349 -4.71 -18.08 19.96
C SER A 349 -4.82 -19.50 20.49
N ARG A 350 -4.55 -20.49 19.64
CA ARG A 350 -4.40 -21.89 20.01
C ARG A 350 -3.21 -22.12 20.94
N ASN A 351 -2.14 -21.38 20.74
CA ASN A 351 -0.90 -21.54 21.49
C ASN A 351 -0.94 -20.68 22.77
N THR A 352 -1.64 -21.15 23.79
CA THR A 352 -1.70 -20.53 25.13
C THR A 352 -0.97 -21.42 26.15
N PRO A 353 0.39 -21.37 26.17
CA PRO A 353 1.16 -22.17 27.12
C PRO A 353 0.90 -21.69 28.57
N ARG A 354 1.09 -22.60 29.55
CA ARG A 354 1.11 -22.20 30.96
C ARG A 354 2.16 -21.11 31.20
N TYR A 355 1.85 -20.17 32.08
CA TYR A 355 2.78 -19.12 32.48
C TYR A 355 4.04 -19.74 33.10
N ARG A 356 5.17 -19.53 32.43
CA ARG A 356 6.53 -19.82 32.92
C ARG A 356 7.25 -18.50 33.00
N LEU A 357 8.22 -18.33 33.91
CA LEU A 357 8.96 -17.07 34.05
C LEU A 357 9.59 -16.61 32.73
N SER A 358 10.10 -17.54 31.91
CA SER A 358 10.61 -17.26 30.56
C SER A 358 9.53 -16.76 29.59
N ASN A 359 8.34 -17.34 29.63
CA ASN A 359 7.20 -16.92 28.81
C ASN A 359 6.59 -15.61 29.30
N ALA A 360 6.60 -15.36 30.61
CA ALA A 360 6.14 -14.11 31.21
C ALA A 360 7.08 -12.95 30.81
N LEU A 361 8.39 -13.12 30.93
CA LEU A 361 9.36 -12.12 30.46
C LEU A 361 9.24 -11.90 28.94
N LYS A 362 9.05 -12.95 28.15
CA LYS A 362 8.80 -12.85 26.71
C LYS A 362 7.44 -12.19 26.38
N ASN A 363 6.43 -12.36 27.21
CA ASN A 363 5.12 -11.72 27.07
C ASN A 363 5.09 -10.28 27.59
N ILE A 364 5.98 -9.91 28.53
CA ILE A 364 6.12 -8.53 29.04
C ILE A 364 6.99 -7.71 28.09
N ALA A 365 8.14 -8.24 27.67
CA ALA A 365 8.89 -7.69 26.55
C ALA A 365 8.00 -7.68 25.30
N GLY A 366 7.24 -8.76 25.10
CA GLY A 366 6.15 -8.84 24.16
C GLY A 366 5.13 -7.74 24.37
N GLY A 367 4.65 -7.40 25.56
CA GLY A 367 3.60 -6.38 25.76
C GLY A 367 4.10 -4.94 25.61
N PHE A 368 5.33 -4.65 26.03
CA PHE A 368 5.97 -3.34 25.85
C PHE A 368 6.43 -3.11 24.39
N PHE A 369 6.88 -4.16 23.69
CA PHE A 369 7.25 -4.11 22.27
C PHE A 369 6.13 -4.57 21.30
N ASN A 370 5.01 -5.10 21.80
CA ASN A 370 3.72 -5.33 21.12
C ASN A 370 2.72 -4.25 21.58
N ILE A 371 3.07 -2.99 21.38
CA ILE A 371 2.03 -2.06 20.92
C ILE A 371 1.49 -2.71 19.64
N ASP A 372 0.27 -3.27 19.71
CA ASP A 372 -0.44 -4.11 18.72
C ASP A 372 0.46 -4.63 17.60
N ASN A 373 0.77 -5.94 17.51
CA ASN A 373 1.70 -6.61 16.55
C ASN A 373 1.95 -5.95 15.15
N GLY A 374 1.05 -5.11 14.64
CA GLY A 374 1.27 -4.21 13.50
C GLY A 374 1.98 -2.86 13.75
N PHE A 375 2.06 -2.24 14.93
CA PHE A 375 2.62 -0.87 15.10
C PHE A 375 4.13 -0.83 14.87
N GLY A 376 4.93 -1.57 15.65
CA GLY A 376 6.39 -1.62 15.45
C GLY A 376 6.78 -2.09 14.04
N ARG A 377 5.98 -3.02 13.49
CA ARG A 377 6.13 -3.45 12.10
C ARG A 377 5.84 -2.31 11.11
N THR A 378 4.77 -1.55 11.33
CA THR A 378 4.42 -0.38 10.51
C THR A 378 5.55 0.63 10.52
N LEU A 379 6.15 0.93 11.68
CA LEU A 379 7.28 1.85 11.76
C LEU A 379 8.49 1.35 10.95
N LEU A 380 8.89 0.09 11.13
CA LEU A 380 10.01 -0.51 10.39
C LEU A 380 9.75 -0.52 8.87
N GLU A 381 8.54 -0.89 8.46
CA GLU A 381 8.18 -0.97 7.05
C GLU A 381 8.01 0.42 6.41
N LEU A 382 7.57 1.45 7.15
CA LEU A 382 7.58 2.84 6.69
C LEU A 382 9.00 3.36 6.44
N LEU A 383 9.99 2.95 7.23
CA LEU A 383 11.39 3.35 7.02
C LEU A 383 12.04 2.63 5.82
N TYR A 384 11.68 1.36 5.58
CA TYR A 384 12.41 0.51 4.63
C TYR A 384 11.67 0.23 3.31
N ARG A 385 10.36 -0.03 3.36
CA ARG A 385 9.54 -0.39 2.19
C ARG A 385 8.16 0.31 2.18
N PRO A 386 8.11 1.63 2.41
CA PRO A 386 6.87 2.37 2.67
C PRO A 386 5.80 2.13 1.62
N GLY A 387 6.10 2.29 0.32
CA GLY A 387 5.10 2.10 -0.73
C GLY A 387 4.64 0.64 -0.91
N TYR A 388 5.44 -0.37 -0.53
CA TYR A 388 4.96 -1.77 -0.49
C TYR A 388 3.97 -1.97 0.66
N MET A 389 4.29 -1.44 1.84
CA MET A 389 3.45 -1.52 3.04
C MET A 389 2.11 -0.81 2.83
N ILE A 390 2.13 0.42 2.31
CA ILE A 390 0.92 1.20 1.99
C ILE A 390 0.03 0.41 1.02
N ARG A 391 0.64 -0.21 -0.01
CA ARG A 391 -0.10 -1.06 -0.95
C ARG A 391 -0.67 -2.31 -0.29
N ASP A 392 0.09 -3.00 0.57
CA ASP A 392 -0.39 -4.18 1.29
C ASP A 392 -1.60 -3.82 2.17
N PHE A 393 -1.56 -2.68 2.86
CA PHE A 393 -2.68 -2.19 3.68
C PHE A 393 -3.93 -1.87 2.84
N ILE A 394 -3.77 -1.10 1.76
CA ILE A 394 -4.88 -0.73 0.85
C ILE A 394 -5.45 -1.98 0.17
N GLY A 395 -4.58 -2.90 -0.24
CA GLY A 395 -4.93 -4.20 -0.82
C GLY A 395 -5.57 -5.19 0.16
N GLY A 396 -5.82 -4.81 1.41
CA GLY A 396 -6.63 -5.58 2.36
C GLY A 396 -5.87 -6.33 3.46
N LYS A 397 -4.53 -6.31 3.47
CA LYS A 397 -3.71 -6.96 4.52
C LYS A 397 -3.64 -6.13 5.81
N ARG A 398 -4.80 -5.67 6.31
CA ARG A 398 -4.91 -4.63 7.36
C ARG A 398 -4.56 -5.11 8.76
N VAL A 399 -4.65 -6.40 9.06
CA VAL A 399 -4.32 -6.96 10.39
C VAL A 399 -2.83 -6.87 10.70
N GLU A 400 -1.97 -6.84 9.67
CA GLU A 400 -0.52 -6.79 9.83
C GLU A 400 0.02 -5.39 10.16
N TYR A 401 -0.81 -4.35 10.02
CA TYR A 401 -0.39 -2.96 10.08
C TYR A 401 -1.30 -2.16 11.00
N PHE A 402 -0.71 -1.15 11.63
CA PHE A 402 -1.45 -0.23 12.47
C PHE A 402 -2.12 0.85 11.61
N ARG A 403 -3.33 1.27 11.98
CA ARG A 403 -4.16 2.17 11.16
C ARG A 403 -3.47 3.54 11.03
N PRO A 404 -3.45 4.15 9.84
CA PRO A 404 -2.58 5.30 9.56
C PRO A 404 -2.84 6.50 10.46
N PHE A 405 -4.10 6.87 10.69
CA PHE A 405 -4.43 7.99 11.57
C PHE A 405 -4.07 7.72 13.04
N GLN A 406 -4.25 6.49 13.51
CA GLN A 406 -3.84 6.12 14.88
C GLN A 406 -2.31 6.17 15.00
N THR A 407 -1.60 5.64 13.99
CA THR A 407 -0.13 5.76 13.91
C THR A 407 0.29 7.24 13.94
N LEU A 408 -0.40 8.11 13.21
CA LEU A 408 -0.10 9.54 13.14
C LEU A 408 -0.25 10.22 14.50
N PHE A 409 -1.34 9.97 15.24
CA PHE A 409 -1.54 10.54 16.57
C PHE A 409 -0.48 10.04 17.57
N ILE A 410 -0.15 8.75 17.55
CA ILE A 410 0.90 8.20 18.41
C ILE A 410 2.25 8.83 18.08
N LEU A 411 2.62 8.91 16.79
CA LEU A 411 3.87 9.52 16.37
C LEU A 411 3.93 11.01 16.71
N ALA A 412 2.82 11.74 16.62
CA ALA A 412 2.78 13.15 17.02
C ALA A 412 2.98 13.32 18.52
N ALA A 413 2.38 12.47 19.35
CA ALA A 413 2.62 12.47 20.79
C ALA A 413 4.08 12.12 21.13
N LEU A 414 4.64 11.09 20.47
CA LEU A 414 6.05 10.73 20.61
C LEU A 414 7.00 11.83 20.15
N TYR A 415 6.64 12.57 19.10
CA TYR A 415 7.39 13.71 18.63
C TYR A 415 7.40 14.85 19.66
N ILE A 416 6.25 15.20 20.24
CA ILE A 416 6.19 16.22 21.31
C ILE A 416 7.06 15.80 22.50
N MET A 417 6.99 14.52 22.90
CA MET A 417 7.83 13.98 23.97
C MET A 417 9.32 14.03 23.60
N ALA A 418 9.69 13.72 22.35
CA ALA A 418 11.07 13.82 21.88
C ALA A 418 11.58 15.27 21.89
N VAL A 419 10.74 16.24 21.50
CA VAL A 419 11.05 17.66 21.62
C VAL A 419 11.28 18.05 23.07
N GLN A 420 10.44 17.62 24.01
CA GLN A 420 10.65 17.90 25.44
C GLN A 420 11.97 17.33 25.99
N LEU A 421 12.45 16.22 25.43
CA LEU A 421 13.70 15.58 25.86
C LEU A 421 14.95 16.24 25.25
N VAL A 422 14.88 16.68 24.00
CA VAL A 422 16.02 17.26 23.26
C VAL A 422 16.10 18.78 23.46
N ASP A 423 14.97 19.46 23.37
CA ASP A 423 14.84 20.92 23.42
C ASP A 423 13.63 21.32 24.28
N PRO A 424 13.73 21.17 25.63
CA PRO A 424 12.67 21.56 26.55
C PRO A 424 12.36 23.07 26.50
N GLU A 425 13.33 23.86 26.03
CA GLU A 425 13.19 25.29 25.87
C GLU A 425 12.32 25.65 24.66
N ALA A 426 12.29 24.87 23.58
CA ALA A 426 11.45 25.15 22.41
C ALA A 426 9.95 25.26 22.75
N LEU A 427 9.41 24.31 23.53
CA LEU A 427 8.00 24.32 23.90
C LEU A 427 7.69 25.37 24.97
N SER A 428 8.59 25.56 25.94
CA SER A 428 8.41 26.57 26.98
C SER A 428 8.64 28.00 26.49
N LYS A 429 9.53 28.21 25.51
CA LYS A 429 9.74 29.49 24.81
C LYS A 429 8.50 29.85 24.01
N LYS A 430 7.91 28.91 23.28
CA LYS A 430 6.62 29.14 22.59
C LYS A 430 5.51 29.49 23.58
N GLU A 431 5.36 28.72 24.66
CA GLU A 431 4.33 28.99 25.68
C GLU A 431 4.59 30.30 26.44
N LYS A 432 5.85 30.67 26.70
CA LYS A 432 6.23 31.95 27.31
C LYS A 432 6.03 33.11 26.34
N THR A 433 6.38 32.96 25.06
CA THR A 433 6.15 34.00 24.05
C THR A 433 4.66 34.24 23.88
N GLU A 434 3.85 33.18 23.75
CA GLU A 434 2.39 33.28 23.68
C GLU A 434 1.80 33.89 24.96
N LYS A 435 2.25 33.48 26.16
CA LYS A 435 1.79 34.06 27.43
C LYS A 435 2.20 35.52 27.61
N THR A 436 3.47 35.85 27.37
CA THR A 436 3.99 37.22 27.50
C THR A 436 3.27 38.16 26.55
N GLU A 437 3.09 37.77 25.28
CA GLU A 437 2.31 38.54 24.30
C GLU A 437 0.84 38.70 24.70
N GLN A 438 0.25 37.67 25.32
CA GLN A 438 -1.11 37.74 25.85
C GLN A 438 -1.21 38.71 27.04
N THR A 439 -0.29 38.65 28.01
CA THR A 439 -0.25 39.59 29.15
C THR A 439 0.01 41.03 28.70
N ASP A 440 0.94 41.23 27.77
CA ASP A 440 1.24 42.56 27.23
C ASP A 440 0.01 43.16 26.52
N LYS A 441 -0.75 42.33 25.79
CA LYS A 441 -2.04 42.75 25.19
C LYS A 441 -3.07 43.10 26.26
N GLU A 442 -3.24 42.26 27.29
CA GLU A 442 -4.21 42.50 28.37
C GLU A 442 -3.89 43.79 29.17
N GLU A 443 -2.61 44.06 29.45
CA GLU A 443 -2.16 45.27 30.13
C GLU A 443 -2.39 46.54 29.29
N ILE A 444 -2.12 46.48 27.98
CA ILE A 444 -2.36 47.61 27.07
C ILE A 444 -3.85 47.89 26.94
N ILE A 445 -4.70 46.85 26.86
CA ILE A 445 -6.16 46.98 26.84
C ILE A 445 -6.68 47.62 28.14
N ALA A 446 -6.22 47.15 29.30
CA ALA A 446 -6.62 47.70 30.59
C ALA A 446 -6.17 49.17 30.78
N ALA A 447 -4.97 49.51 30.31
CA ALA A 447 -4.47 50.89 30.31
C ALA A 447 -5.31 51.79 29.39
N LYS A 448 -5.69 51.30 28.20
CA LYS A 448 -6.57 52.01 27.26
C LYS A 448 -7.96 52.26 27.87
N GLU A 449 -8.57 51.28 28.52
CA GLU A 449 -9.87 51.43 29.20
C GLU A 449 -9.82 52.44 30.36
N LYS A 450 -8.73 52.45 31.12
CA LYS A 450 -8.56 53.39 32.24
C LYS A 450 -8.38 54.83 31.74
N LEU A 451 -7.64 55.03 30.65
CA LEU A 451 -7.43 56.35 30.05
C LEU A 451 -8.66 56.87 29.31
N THR A 452 -9.44 56.00 28.66
CA THR A 452 -10.73 56.37 28.04
C THR A 452 -11.75 56.80 29.08
N LYS A 453 -11.91 56.05 30.18
CA LYS A 453 -12.75 56.47 31.32
C LYS A 453 -12.29 57.78 31.97
N LYS A 454 -10.97 58.04 31.99
CA LYS A 454 -10.41 59.31 32.49
C LYS A 454 -10.73 60.46 31.53
N MET A 455 -10.64 60.23 30.22
CA MET A 455 -10.96 61.19 29.17
C MET A 455 -12.45 61.59 29.16
N GLU A 456 -13.36 60.67 29.49
CA GLU A 456 -14.80 60.95 29.66
C GLU A 456 -15.09 61.84 30.88
N LYS A 457 -14.30 61.74 31.95
CA LYS A 457 -14.48 62.49 33.21
C LYS A 457 -13.76 63.85 33.25
N THR A 458 -12.88 64.13 32.30
CA THR A 458 -12.13 65.39 32.22
C THR A 458 -12.94 66.46 31.48
N TYR A 459 -12.86 67.73 31.92
CA TYR A 459 -13.57 68.87 31.30
C TYR A 459 -12.64 69.83 30.54
N SER A 460 -11.32 69.76 30.76
CA SER A 460 -10.31 70.57 30.05
C SER A 460 -10.05 70.06 28.63
N LYS A 461 -10.07 70.98 27.65
CA LYS A 461 -9.86 70.68 26.21
C LYS A 461 -8.42 70.27 25.90
N GLU A 462 -7.45 70.79 26.65
CA GLU A 462 -6.02 70.50 26.48
C GLU A 462 -5.67 69.12 27.05
N GLU A 463 -6.20 68.79 28.23
CA GLU A 463 -6.02 67.46 28.84
C GLU A 463 -6.70 66.34 28.03
N LYS A 464 -7.88 66.60 27.45
CA LYS A 464 -8.53 65.67 26.51
C LYS A 464 -7.66 65.40 25.28
N ARG A 465 -7.00 66.42 24.73
CA ARG A 465 -6.07 66.25 23.60
C ARG A 465 -4.87 65.40 23.97
N ALA A 466 -4.29 65.63 25.15
CA ALA A 466 -3.16 64.84 25.64
C ALA A 466 -3.55 63.36 25.83
N LEU A 467 -4.69 63.08 26.49
CA LEU A 467 -5.23 61.73 26.68
C LEU A 467 -5.51 61.02 25.34
N ALA A 468 -6.07 61.74 24.36
CA ALA A 468 -6.35 61.18 23.03
C ALA A 468 -5.06 60.77 22.29
N ILE A 469 -3.96 61.53 22.43
CA ILE A 469 -2.66 61.20 21.85
C ILE A 469 -2.10 59.93 22.52
N THR A 470 -2.20 59.81 23.85
CA THR A 470 -1.72 58.63 24.58
C THR A 470 -2.52 57.38 24.22
N ILE A 471 -3.86 57.50 24.12
CA ILE A 471 -4.73 56.40 23.70
C ILE A 471 -4.38 55.96 22.28
N LYS A 472 -4.16 56.90 21.35
CA LYS A 472 -3.74 56.60 19.98
C LYS A 472 -2.37 55.92 19.90
N SER A 473 -1.45 56.30 20.80
CA SER A 473 -0.14 55.63 20.90
C SER A 473 -0.26 54.20 21.42
N LEU A 474 -1.12 53.96 22.42
CA LEU A 474 -1.38 52.60 22.94
C LEU A 474 -2.07 51.73 21.89
N GLU A 475 -2.98 52.30 21.13
CA GLU A 475 -3.65 51.62 20.00
C GLU A 475 -2.63 51.21 18.92
N LYS A 476 -1.69 52.09 18.59
CA LYS A 476 -0.58 51.74 17.68
C LYS A 476 0.30 50.62 18.22
N SER A 477 0.59 50.59 19.52
CA SER A 477 1.36 49.51 20.14
C SER A 477 0.61 48.18 20.16
N LEU A 478 -0.71 48.21 20.38
CA LEU A 478 -1.58 47.05 20.32
C LEU A 478 -1.59 46.45 18.91
N ASN A 479 -1.82 47.28 17.88
CA ASN A 479 -1.80 46.85 16.49
C ASN A 479 -0.45 46.26 16.10
N LYS A 480 0.66 46.84 16.58
CA LYS A 480 2.01 46.32 16.32
C LYS A 480 2.26 44.94 16.95
N LEU A 481 1.62 44.65 18.09
CA LEU A 481 1.66 43.31 18.73
C LEU A 481 0.71 42.32 18.04
N GLU A 482 -0.36 42.80 17.40
CA GLU A 482 -1.24 41.98 16.56
C GLU A 482 -0.57 41.61 15.23
N GLU A 483 0.05 42.57 14.54
CA GLU A 483 0.84 42.36 13.32
C GLU A 483 2.03 41.41 13.52
N LYS A 484 2.67 41.44 14.70
CA LYS A 484 3.80 40.56 15.02
C LYS A 484 3.37 39.10 15.18
N ASN A 485 2.15 38.86 15.67
CA ASN A 485 1.62 37.51 15.83
C ASN A 485 1.19 36.89 14.50
N ASP A 486 0.73 37.72 13.55
CA ASP A 486 0.42 37.27 12.19
C ASP A 486 1.69 37.06 11.35
N SER A 487 2.72 37.87 11.52
CA SER A 487 4.00 37.76 10.77
C SER A 487 4.95 36.69 11.31
N THR A 488 4.89 36.29 12.58
CA THR A 488 5.69 35.14 13.08
C THR A 488 5.22 33.81 12.46
N SER A 489 4.07 33.81 11.78
CA SER A 489 3.55 32.70 10.96
C SER A 489 4.04 32.72 9.50
N ALA A 490 4.79 33.76 9.09
CA ALA A 490 5.35 33.91 7.75
C ALA A 490 6.79 34.45 7.82
N THR A 491 7.75 33.55 7.58
CA THR A 491 9.10 33.84 7.07
C THR A 491 10.20 34.19 8.10
N GLN A 492 11.02 33.18 8.44
CA GLN A 492 12.48 33.33 8.45
C GLN A 492 13.03 32.68 7.16
N VAL A 493 13.05 33.46 6.08
CA VAL A 493 13.88 33.19 4.90
C VAL A 493 15.00 34.20 5.00
N SER A 494 16.20 33.71 5.28
CA SER A 494 17.43 34.48 5.20
C SER A 494 17.65 34.95 3.76
N GLU A 495 17.98 36.24 3.65
CA GLU A 495 18.32 36.99 2.45
C GLU A 495 19.27 36.24 1.51
N GLN A 496 18.86 36.09 0.25
CA GLN A 496 19.76 36.20 -0.90
C GLN A 496 18.96 36.69 -2.12
N ASN A 497 19.40 37.83 -2.65
CA ASN A 497 18.83 38.67 -3.71
C ASN A 497 18.13 37.94 -4.88
N SER A 498 16.89 38.33 -5.18
CA SER A 498 16.39 38.53 -6.55
C SER A 498 15.09 39.36 -6.58
N ASP A 499 15.02 40.24 -7.57
CA ASP A 499 14.17 41.42 -7.78
C ASP A 499 12.65 41.19 -8.04
N ASP A 500 11.97 40.29 -7.30
CA ASP A 500 10.54 39.95 -7.57
C ASP A 500 9.57 40.20 -6.38
N GLY A 501 9.85 41.19 -5.52
CA GLY A 501 9.13 41.43 -4.24
C GLY A 501 7.84 42.27 -4.29
N ASP A 502 7.58 43.03 -5.34
CA ASP A 502 6.58 44.11 -5.28
C ASP A 502 5.09 43.69 -5.33
N LEU A 503 4.78 42.42 -5.65
CA LEU A 503 3.38 41.95 -5.79
C LEU A 503 2.81 41.24 -4.56
N ILE A 504 3.66 40.81 -3.63
CA ILE A 504 3.26 40.03 -2.44
C ILE A 504 3.03 40.97 -1.24
N ASP A 505 3.81 42.04 -1.14
CA ASP A 505 3.71 43.01 -0.04
C ASP A 505 2.44 43.89 -0.12
N GLU A 506 1.88 44.08 -1.32
CA GLU A 506 0.57 44.72 -1.51
C GLU A 506 -0.58 43.77 -1.09
N PHE A 507 -0.42 42.46 -1.31
CA PHE A 507 -1.44 41.44 -1.00
C PHE A 507 -1.53 41.13 0.50
N VAL A 508 -0.42 41.18 1.23
CA VAL A 508 -0.36 40.93 2.68
C VAL A 508 -0.96 42.09 3.49
N ASN A 509 -0.81 43.33 3.02
CA ASN A 509 -1.40 44.50 3.67
C ASN A 509 -2.94 44.56 3.55
N ASP A 510 -3.52 44.02 2.49
CA ASP A 510 -4.99 43.96 2.32
C ASP A 510 -5.66 42.86 3.18
N THR A 511 -4.89 41.86 3.63
CA THR A 511 -5.42 40.77 4.48
C THR A 511 -5.55 41.12 5.97
N SER A 512 -4.82 42.11 6.49
CA SER A 512 -4.90 42.53 7.90
C SER A 512 -6.23 43.23 8.21
N GLU A 513 -6.75 44.03 7.27
CA GLU A 513 -8.02 44.76 7.42
C GLU A 513 -9.25 43.82 7.46
N VAL A 514 -9.11 42.63 6.87
CA VAL A 514 -10.16 41.59 6.81
C VAL A 514 -10.14 40.72 8.08
N GLY A 515 -8.96 40.42 8.61
CA GLY A 515 -8.78 39.75 9.91
C GLY A 515 -9.49 40.48 11.04
N ASP A 516 -9.29 41.80 11.12
CA ASP A 516 -9.94 42.69 12.11
C ASP A 516 -11.47 42.71 11.99
N ARG A 517 -12.01 42.55 10.77
CA ARG A 517 -13.47 42.54 10.52
C ARG A 517 -14.10 41.20 10.86
N LEU A 518 -13.40 40.10 10.62
CA LEU A 518 -13.84 38.76 11.04
C LEU A 518 -13.83 38.62 12.56
N GLU A 519 -12.81 39.15 13.22
CA GLU A 519 -12.71 39.12 14.67
C GLU A 519 -13.91 39.86 15.32
N LYS A 520 -14.36 40.97 14.73
CA LYS A 520 -15.61 41.67 15.12
C LYS A 520 -16.89 40.83 14.90
N VAL A 521 -16.96 40.02 13.84
CA VAL A 521 -18.11 39.15 13.56
C VAL A 521 -18.13 37.94 14.51
N PHE A 522 -16.97 37.38 14.82
CA PHE A 522 -16.83 36.30 15.81
C PHE A 522 -17.14 36.79 17.25
N GLN A 523 -16.83 38.06 17.57
CA GLN A 523 -17.19 38.69 18.85
C GLN A 523 -18.71 38.82 19.08
N ASN A 524 -19.53 38.89 18.03
CA ASN A 524 -20.98 39.03 18.13
C ASN A 524 -21.73 37.73 18.53
N SER A 525 -21.04 36.59 18.61
CA SER A 525 -21.62 35.30 19.04
C SER A 525 -20.73 34.61 20.08
N PRO A 526 -21.19 34.47 21.34
CA PRO A 526 -20.44 33.79 22.41
C PRO A 526 -20.08 32.34 22.08
N PHE A 527 -20.88 31.68 21.22
CA PHE A 527 -20.62 30.32 20.76
C PHE A 527 -19.53 30.27 19.69
N LEU A 528 -19.61 31.13 18.66
CA LEU A 528 -18.63 31.13 17.57
C LEU A 528 -17.27 31.57 18.06
N MET A 529 -17.20 32.52 19.00
CA MET A 529 -15.93 32.89 19.65
C MET A 529 -15.33 31.72 20.44
N LYS A 530 -16.16 30.94 21.14
CA LYS A 530 -15.69 29.70 21.81
C LYS A 530 -15.20 28.66 20.81
N VAL A 531 -15.94 28.40 19.73
CA VAL A 531 -15.54 27.43 18.69
C VAL A 531 -14.27 27.89 17.96
N TRP A 532 -14.18 29.17 17.63
CA TRP A 532 -13.01 29.79 17.01
C TRP A 532 -11.77 29.70 17.90
N ASN A 533 -11.90 30.06 19.19
CA ASN A 533 -10.81 29.91 20.16
C ASN A 533 -10.44 28.44 20.39
N LEU A 534 -11.42 27.51 20.35
CA LEU A 534 -11.15 26.07 20.45
C LEU A 534 -10.37 25.58 19.21
N MET A 535 -10.75 26.01 18.01
CA MET A 535 -10.06 25.65 16.76
C MET A 535 -8.68 26.29 16.67
N LYS A 536 -8.53 27.55 17.09
CA LYS A 536 -7.26 28.27 17.13
C LYS A 536 -6.31 27.60 18.13
N SER A 537 -6.77 27.31 19.35
CA SER A 537 -5.97 26.60 20.36
C SER A 537 -5.59 25.18 19.95
N TRP A 538 -6.46 24.45 19.23
CA TRP A 538 -6.14 23.11 18.72
C TRP A 538 -5.22 23.12 17.49
N GLY A 539 -5.37 24.11 16.60
CA GLY A 539 -4.65 24.19 15.33
C GLY A 539 -3.21 24.70 15.45
N HIS A 540 -2.96 25.69 16.32
CA HIS A 540 -1.62 26.30 16.47
C HIS A 540 -0.66 25.46 17.33
N GLY A 541 -1.19 24.59 18.19
CA GLY A 541 -0.38 23.76 19.11
C GLY A 541 -0.17 22.30 18.67
N ASN A 542 -0.96 21.78 17.70
CA ASN A 542 -0.95 20.36 17.38
C ASN A 542 -0.51 20.05 15.93
N LYS A 543 0.74 19.62 15.78
CA LYS A 543 1.33 19.20 14.50
C LYS A 543 0.51 18.11 13.78
N ALA A 544 -0.10 17.18 14.51
CA ALA A 544 -0.94 16.13 13.91
C ALA A 544 -2.16 16.72 13.19
N PHE A 545 -2.78 17.73 13.77
CA PHE A 545 -3.97 18.36 13.22
C PHE A 545 -3.66 19.14 11.95
N ARG A 546 -2.56 19.90 11.94
CA ARG A 546 -2.05 20.60 10.74
C ARG A 546 -1.77 19.62 9.60
N ILE A 547 -1.16 18.47 9.91
CA ILE A 547 -0.96 17.39 8.94
C ILE A 547 -2.31 16.89 8.42
N ILE A 548 -3.24 16.52 9.30
CA ILE A 548 -4.56 15.99 8.91
C ILE A 548 -5.33 16.97 8.01
N ALA A 549 -5.30 18.26 8.32
CA ALA A 549 -5.97 19.30 7.55
C ALA A 549 -5.45 19.42 6.11
N THR A 550 -4.17 19.12 5.88
CA THR A 550 -3.55 19.18 4.55
C THR A 550 -3.71 17.88 3.74
N LEU A 551 -4.00 16.74 4.38
CA LEU A 551 -4.11 15.43 3.71
C LEU A 551 -5.10 15.39 2.53
N PRO A 552 -6.31 15.97 2.59
CA PRO A 552 -7.25 15.93 1.46
C PRO A 552 -6.69 16.61 0.20
N LEU A 553 -5.95 17.71 0.38
CA LEU A 553 -5.35 18.46 -0.71
C LEU A 553 -4.23 17.65 -1.37
N PHE A 554 -3.32 17.06 -0.58
CA PHE A 554 -2.30 16.15 -1.10
C PHE A 554 -2.91 14.90 -1.75
N ALA A 555 -4.00 14.37 -1.20
CA ALA A 555 -4.68 13.20 -1.76
C ALA A 555 -5.25 13.49 -3.16
N LEU A 556 -5.93 14.63 -3.33
CA LEU A 556 -6.43 15.10 -4.62
C LEU A 556 -5.29 15.38 -5.60
N ALA A 557 -4.24 16.07 -5.15
CA ALA A 557 -3.07 16.36 -5.98
C ALA A 557 -2.41 15.08 -6.52
N THR A 558 -2.24 14.06 -5.67
CA THR A 558 -1.72 12.76 -6.08
C THR A 558 -2.68 12.02 -7.02
N GLN A 559 -3.98 12.05 -6.73
CA GLN A 559 -4.96 11.44 -7.63
C GLN A 559 -4.89 12.07 -9.03
N LEU A 560 -4.78 13.39 -9.13
CA LEU A 560 -4.61 14.12 -10.40
C LEU A 560 -3.28 13.79 -11.08
N ALA A 561 -2.19 13.75 -10.32
CA ALA A 561 -0.86 13.41 -10.83
C ALA A 561 -0.79 12.01 -11.44
N PHE A 562 -1.59 11.06 -10.94
CA PHE A 562 -1.60 9.66 -11.38
C PHE A 562 -2.85 9.25 -12.20
N ARG A 563 -3.77 10.17 -12.53
CA ARG A 563 -5.09 9.91 -13.17
C ARG A 563 -5.08 9.27 -14.57
N ARG A 564 -3.94 9.02 -15.21
CA ARG A 564 -3.91 8.52 -16.61
C ARG A 564 -4.28 7.03 -16.71
N ARG A 565 -5.16 6.68 -17.66
CA ARG A 565 -5.67 5.32 -17.97
C ARG A 565 -4.61 4.20 -18.17
N LYS A 566 -3.32 4.52 -18.24
CA LYS A 566 -2.23 3.57 -18.49
C LYS A 566 -1.76 2.82 -17.23
N TYR A 567 -2.28 3.16 -16.04
CA TYR A 567 -1.89 2.53 -14.78
C TYR A 567 -2.94 1.47 -14.37
N LYS A 568 -2.47 0.23 -14.14
CA LYS A 568 -3.32 -0.89 -13.67
C LYS A 568 -3.84 -0.72 -12.24
N LEU A 569 -3.23 0.18 -11.45
CA LEU A 569 -3.55 0.45 -10.05
C LEU A 569 -4.18 1.85 -9.97
N ASN A 570 -5.51 1.90 -9.98
CA ASN A 570 -6.27 3.12 -9.75
C ASN A 570 -6.79 3.10 -8.32
N TYR A 571 -6.29 4.02 -7.50
CA TYR A 571 -6.79 4.23 -6.14
C TYR A 571 -7.94 5.24 -6.16
N ASN A 572 -8.93 5.04 -5.30
CA ASN A 572 -9.98 6.03 -5.08
C ASN A 572 -9.46 7.17 -4.18
N THR A 573 -10.23 8.26 -4.07
CA THR A 573 -9.83 9.45 -3.29
C THR A 573 -9.59 9.11 -1.81
N THR A 574 -10.40 8.24 -1.22
CA THR A 574 -10.24 7.81 0.18
C THR A 574 -8.95 7.01 0.39
N GLU A 575 -8.61 6.13 -0.54
CA GLU A 575 -7.33 5.41 -0.54
C GLU A 575 -6.16 6.38 -0.66
N HIS A 576 -6.26 7.42 -1.49
CA HIS A 576 -5.25 8.49 -1.55
C HIS A 576 -5.11 9.22 -0.21
N VAL A 577 -6.18 9.46 0.55
CA VAL A 577 -6.07 10.03 1.90
C VAL A 577 -5.28 9.10 2.83
N PHE A 578 -5.54 7.78 2.79
CA PHE A 578 -4.76 6.82 3.58
C PHE A 578 -3.30 6.73 3.14
N ILE A 579 -3.01 6.82 1.84
CA ILE A 579 -1.66 6.90 1.29
C ILE A 579 -0.93 8.09 1.91
N GLN A 580 -1.54 9.29 1.84
CA GLN A 580 -0.93 10.50 2.37
C GLN A 580 -0.74 10.46 3.88
N ALA A 581 -1.69 9.88 4.61
CA ALA A 581 -1.56 9.70 6.05
C ALA A 581 -0.33 8.86 6.41
N TYR A 582 -0.07 7.76 5.68
CA TYR A 582 1.14 6.95 5.92
C TYR A 582 2.44 7.64 5.49
N ILE A 583 2.44 8.39 4.38
CA ILE A 583 3.61 9.18 3.98
C ILE A 583 3.90 10.25 5.06
N ALA A 584 2.86 10.90 5.59
CA ALA A 584 3.02 11.83 6.70
C ALA A 584 3.56 11.14 7.97
N CYS A 585 3.08 9.94 8.30
CA CYS A 585 3.64 9.13 9.39
C CYS A 585 5.13 8.83 9.18
N GLN A 586 5.55 8.51 7.95
CA GLN A 586 6.95 8.25 7.63
C GLN A 586 7.83 9.50 7.80
N ILE A 587 7.38 10.65 7.30
CA ILE A 587 8.11 11.92 7.46
C ILE A 587 8.21 12.30 8.94
N LEU A 588 7.13 12.14 9.70
CA LEU A 588 7.10 12.41 11.13
C LEU A 588 8.01 11.45 11.92
N LEU A 589 7.99 10.15 11.58
CA LEU A 589 8.89 9.16 12.17
C LEU A 589 10.35 9.50 11.91
N LEU A 590 10.71 9.91 10.69
CA LEU A 590 12.06 10.36 10.36
C LEU A 590 12.43 11.65 11.08
N SER A 591 11.49 12.57 11.28
CA SER A 591 11.71 13.79 12.07
C SER A 591 12.09 13.44 13.51
N ILE A 592 11.36 12.50 14.15
CA ILE A 592 11.69 12.00 15.51
C ILE A 592 13.10 11.40 15.57
N ILE A 593 13.51 10.66 14.53
CA ILE A 593 14.83 10.02 14.49
C ILE A 593 15.95 11.06 14.32
N VAL A 594 15.71 12.11 13.53
CA VAL A 594 16.72 13.15 13.23
C VAL A 594 16.85 14.17 14.36
N LEU A 595 15.76 14.45 15.09
CA LEU A 595 15.71 15.48 16.12
C LEU A 595 16.88 15.44 17.15
N PRO A 596 17.26 14.29 17.74
CA PRO A 596 18.38 14.23 18.68
C PRO A 596 19.73 14.61 18.07
N PHE A 597 19.89 14.54 16.75
CA PHE A 597 21.11 14.89 16.04
C PHE A 597 21.16 16.37 15.65
N ASN A 598 20.00 16.99 15.44
CA ASN A 598 19.92 18.43 15.15
C ASN A 598 20.11 19.30 16.39
N GLY A 599 19.74 18.79 17.58
CA GLY A 599 19.91 19.49 18.85
C GLY A 599 18.92 20.62 19.14
N TYR A 600 18.08 21.01 18.17
CA TYR A 600 17.00 21.99 18.34
C TYR A 600 15.75 21.57 17.55
N ALA A 601 14.57 21.95 18.04
CA ALA A 601 13.28 21.58 17.44
C ALA A 601 12.65 22.73 16.64
N LYS A 602 12.26 22.48 15.37
CA LYS A 602 11.45 23.41 14.58
C LYS A 602 9.97 23.10 14.75
N VAL A 603 9.41 23.58 15.87
CA VAL A 603 8.03 23.25 16.29
C VAL A 603 6.97 23.82 15.34
N ASP A 604 7.28 24.94 14.67
CA ASP A 604 6.34 25.65 13.79
C ASP A 604 6.32 25.13 12.34
N ASP A 605 7.36 24.41 11.92
CA ASP A 605 7.37 23.76 10.61
C ASP A 605 6.46 22.53 10.61
N LEU A 606 5.82 22.25 9.46
CA LEU A 606 4.98 21.06 9.29
C LEU A 606 5.82 19.78 9.49
N TYR A 607 7.09 19.81 9.05
CA TYR A 607 8.07 18.73 9.16
C TYR A 607 9.46 19.32 9.43
N GLU A 608 10.30 18.61 10.20
CA GLU A 608 11.67 19.07 10.52
C GLU A 608 12.69 18.70 9.44
N LEU A 609 12.31 17.83 8.51
CA LEU A 609 13.18 17.39 7.44
C LEU A 609 13.30 18.46 6.35
N PRO A 610 14.49 18.61 5.72
CA PRO A 610 14.65 19.54 4.62
C PRO A 610 13.76 19.12 3.42
N LEU A 611 13.27 20.11 2.67
CA LEU A 611 12.32 19.89 1.57
C LEU A 611 12.83 18.91 0.51
N TRP A 612 14.13 18.92 0.20
CA TRP A 612 14.73 17.98 -0.75
C TRP A 612 14.63 16.53 -0.27
N LEU A 613 14.74 16.28 1.04
CA LEU A 613 14.63 14.94 1.61
C LEU A 613 13.17 14.48 1.56
N ILE A 614 12.23 15.36 1.90
CA ILE A 614 10.78 15.09 1.76
C ILE A 614 10.45 14.72 0.31
N PHE A 615 10.97 15.48 -0.66
CA PHE A 615 10.81 15.18 -2.08
C PHE A 615 11.36 13.80 -2.47
N VAL A 616 12.54 13.43 -1.97
CA VAL A 616 13.13 12.10 -2.19
C VAL A 616 12.26 11.00 -1.58
N LEU A 617 11.69 11.20 -0.39
CA LEU A 617 10.78 10.25 0.25
C LEU A 617 9.52 10.04 -0.61
N PHE A 618 8.86 11.11 -1.07
CA PHE A 618 7.73 10.98 -2.00
C PHE A 618 8.11 10.21 -3.28
N CYS A 619 9.27 10.49 -3.86
CA CYS A 619 9.77 9.76 -5.02
C CYS A 619 9.99 8.27 -4.72
N TRP A 620 10.50 7.94 -3.53
CA TRP A 620 10.67 6.58 -3.06
C TRP A 620 9.30 5.89 -2.92
N ASP A 621 8.36 6.51 -2.21
CA ASP A 621 7.04 5.96 -1.92
C ASP A 621 6.27 5.67 -3.20
N TYR A 622 6.19 6.65 -4.11
CA TYR A 622 5.46 6.50 -5.37
C TYR A 622 6.08 5.47 -6.31
N LYS A 623 7.40 5.33 -6.31
CA LYS A 623 8.07 4.27 -7.08
C LYS A 623 7.60 2.90 -6.61
N GLN A 624 7.55 2.67 -5.30
CA GLN A 624 7.15 1.39 -4.73
C GLN A 624 5.64 1.14 -4.82
N LEU A 625 4.84 2.17 -4.56
CA LEU A 625 3.38 2.15 -4.54
C LEU A 625 2.82 1.87 -5.95
N TYR A 626 3.18 2.70 -6.93
CA TYR A 626 2.69 2.62 -8.31
C TYR A 626 3.53 1.73 -9.24
N ARG A 627 4.58 1.07 -8.71
CA ARG A 627 5.51 0.21 -9.47
C ARG A 627 6.09 0.90 -10.71
N CYS A 628 6.41 2.19 -10.60
CA CYS A 628 6.98 2.97 -11.70
C CYS A 628 8.51 3.04 -11.60
N THR A 629 9.16 3.54 -12.67
CA THR A 629 10.61 3.78 -12.65
C THR A 629 10.94 5.01 -11.81
N TRP A 630 12.15 5.10 -11.27
CA TRP A 630 12.62 6.28 -10.50
C TRP A 630 12.41 7.59 -11.25
N TRP A 631 12.73 7.62 -12.55
CA TRP A 631 12.55 8.80 -13.39
C TRP A 631 11.09 9.22 -13.54
N ARG A 632 10.18 8.25 -13.67
CA ARG A 632 8.74 8.55 -13.72
C ARG A 632 8.23 9.02 -12.37
N SER A 633 8.69 8.40 -11.29
CA SER A 633 8.33 8.81 -9.93
C SER A 633 8.72 10.26 -9.69
N PHE A 634 9.94 10.65 -10.04
CA PHE A 634 10.45 12.02 -9.94
C PHE A 634 9.54 13.06 -10.61
N TRP A 635 9.24 12.89 -11.89
CA TRP A 635 8.36 13.82 -12.62
C TRP A 635 6.92 13.81 -12.09
N ARG A 636 6.44 12.67 -11.59
CA ARG A 636 5.11 12.59 -10.97
C ARG A 636 5.06 13.28 -9.61
N THR A 637 6.14 13.24 -8.83
CA THR A 637 6.25 13.99 -7.59
C THR A 637 6.27 15.50 -7.86
N ILE A 638 7.02 15.97 -8.87
CA ILE A 638 6.97 17.38 -9.30
C ILE A 638 5.55 17.77 -9.72
N LEU A 639 4.90 16.94 -10.53
CA LEU A 639 3.53 17.18 -10.96
C LEU A 639 2.54 17.19 -9.77
N MET A 640 2.74 16.32 -8.78
CA MET A 640 1.92 16.28 -7.57
C MET A 640 2.12 17.55 -6.74
N LEU A 641 3.36 18.01 -6.52
CA LEU A 641 3.65 19.22 -5.76
C LEU A 641 3.11 20.48 -6.46
N THR A 642 3.23 20.56 -7.80
CA THR A 642 2.63 21.66 -8.58
C THR A 642 1.11 21.67 -8.47
N TYR A 643 0.44 20.51 -8.56
CA TYR A 643 -1.00 20.44 -8.31
C TYR A 643 -1.37 20.78 -6.86
N SER A 644 -0.56 20.38 -5.89
CA SER A 644 -0.74 20.73 -4.48
C SER A 644 -0.71 22.26 -4.31
N LEU A 645 0.27 22.94 -4.91
CA LEU A 645 0.37 24.39 -4.86
C LEU A 645 -0.84 25.07 -5.50
N VAL A 646 -1.24 24.63 -6.70
CA VAL A 646 -2.42 25.17 -7.40
C VAL A 646 -3.70 24.95 -6.59
N LEU A 647 -3.90 23.76 -6.02
CA LEU A 647 -5.05 23.47 -5.18
C LEU A 647 -5.05 24.32 -3.90
N LEU A 648 -3.88 24.63 -3.34
CA LEU A 648 -3.76 25.49 -2.16
C LEU A 648 -4.17 26.92 -2.49
N VAL A 649 -3.68 27.46 -3.60
CA VAL A 649 -4.07 28.79 -4.11
C VAL A 649 -5.57 28.84 -4.38
N ILE A 650 -6.13 27.84 -5.07
CA ILE A 650 -7.57 27.76 -5.32
C ILE A 650 -8.35 27.72 -4.02
N PHE A 651 -7.92 26.91 -3.05
CA PHE A 651 -8.56 26.83 -1.73
C PHE A 651 -8.50 28.18 -1.01
N ALA A 652 -7.35 28.85 -1.01
CA ALA A 652 -7.21 30.18 -0.44
C ALA A 652 -8.14 31.20 -1.12
N CYS A 653 -8.20 31.22 -2.46
CA CYS A 653 -9.13 32.07 -3.21
C CYS A 653 -10.59 31.77 -2.90
N LEU A 654 -10.97 30.49 -2.76
CA LEU A 654 -12.33 30.09 -2.39
C LEU A 654 -12.69 30.53 -0.97
N VAL A 655 -11.77 30.36 -0.01
CA VAL A 655 -11.95 30.86 1.36
C VAL A 655 -12.12 32.38 1.33
N MET A 656 -11.27 33.12 0.62
CA MET A 656 -11.39 34.57 0.47
C MET A 656 -12.73 34.97 -0.17
N ALA A 657 -13.15 34.29 -1.23
CA ALA A 657 -14.44 34.56 -1.89
C ALA A 657 -15.64 34.29 -0.96
N LEU A 658 -15.60 33.20 -0.20
CA LEU A 658 -16.63 32.88 0.80
C LEU A 658 -16.65 33.90 1.94
N MET A 659 -15.48 34.39 2.37
CA MET A 659 -15.36 35.43 3.39
C MET A 659 -15.94 36.76 2.89
N LEU A 660 -15.61 37.18 1.66
CA LEU A 660 -16.17 38.38 1.03
C LEU A 660 -17.69 38.27 0.83
N ALA A 661 -18.18 37.10 0.40
CA ALA A 661 -19.62 36.83 0.29
C ALA A 661 -20.31 36.87 1.65
N GLY A 662 -19.70 36.30 2.69
CA GLY A 662 -20.18 36.37 4.07
C GLY A 662 -20.28 37.80 4.57
N ILE A 663 -19.26 38.63 4.34
CA ILE A 663 -19.26 40.06 4.67
C ILE A 663 -20.37 40.80 3.91
N TYR A 664 -20.55 40.52 2.62
CA TYR A 664 -21.60 41.15 1.81
C TYR A 664 -23.00 40.81 2.31
N VAL A 665 -23.25 39.53 2.66
CA VAL A 665 -24.52 39.08 3.23
C VAL A 665 -24.74 39.69 4.61
N LEU A 666 -23.71 39.78 5.46
CA LEU A 666 -23.82 40.39 6.79
C LEU A 666 -24.15 41.90 6.70
N LYS A 667 -23.57 42.60 5.72
CA LYS A 667 -23.84 44.01 5.43
C LYS A 667 -25.26 44.25 4.89
N PHE A 668 -25.90 43.22 4.36
CA PHE A 668 -27.30 43.26 3.92
C PHE A 668 -28.28 42.95 5.06
N ILE A 669 -27.83 42.23 6.08
CA ILE A 669 -28.65 41.81 7.24
C ILE A 669 -28.58 42.82 8.40
N LEU A 670 -27.45 43.51 8.57
CA LEU A 670 -27.24 44.65 9.49
C LEU A 670 -27.66 45.96 8.83
#